data_AF-A0AAD8GB26-F1
#
_entry.id   AF-A0AAD8GB26-F1
#
_cell.length_a   1.000
_cell.length_b   1.000
_cell.length_c   1.000
_cell.angle_alpha   90.00
_cell.angle_beta   90.00
_cell.angle_gamma   90.00
#
_symmetry.space_group_name_H-M   'P 1'
#
loop_
_entity.id
_entity.type
_entity.pdbx_description
1 polymer ?
#
loop_
_entity_poly.entity_id
_entity_poly.type
_entity_poly.pdbx_seq_one_letter_code
_entity_poly.pdbx_strand_id
1 'polypeptide(L)'
;MPLVWVYLLLLLWGAHTECHQCSVNGTTRMFSCLETAVLEMSWDIPNNTTHVLIKQTMLKTFPRDAFSGLNELYSIMILENGALEEIGANVFSDLLRLYELRIEKSKNLVTIDRDAFQSLPNLKYLTISNTGLNSLPNLSKINSKQPGFLLDFQDNLNIQVIPTNAFLGLSNSYITELRLPKNGINEVHRFAFNNTKLEKLILIGNPLEKVHSEAFLATEGLVVLDISNTKISTIPENMLMNIKILSATSAYNLKKLPKLDIFTELIEANLTYASHCCAFANWKKNQSAKHPLCNMSQINYDEPNWYNEHCKQVTEVTCSPKPDAFNPCEDIMGYIYLRVLIWFISIMTITGNFVVLVVLLTSRYKLTVPRYLMCNLAFADLCMGIYLLLIASVDIQTQSQYYNYGISWQTGPGCSIAGFFTVFASEFSVYTLTVITLERWHTITYAMQLERKVRLRHALAIMVGGLVFSFIIALLPVLGVSSYMKVSICLPMDIESLVSQSYIVFTLLLNMIAFIAVCVCYVRIYLTVRNPNFISRNSDTRIAKRMAILIFTDFLCMAPISFFAVSASLKMPLITVTNSKVLLVLFYPINSCCNPFLYAFFTKTFKRDFFILMSKFGCCKMQAQIYRTETSSIYNSHNRNGTPKTSKGTLYSLVSLNHTH
;
A
#
# COMPACT_ATOMS: atom_id res chain seq x y z
N MET A 1 76.23 -53.38 -1.95
CA MET A 1 75.74 -52.91 -0.64
C MET A 1 74.37 -52.22 -0.77
N PRO A 2 73.26 -52.96 -0.72
CA PRO A 2 71.93 -52.40 -0.54
C PRO A 2 71.18 -53.15 0.59
N LEU A 3 71.63 -53.00 1.83
CA LEU A 3 70.95 -53.59 3.00
C LEU A 3 70.57 -52.55 4.07
N VAL A 4 70.98 -51.29 3.90
CA VAL A 4 70.64 -50.19 4.82
C VAL A 4 69.35 -49.46 4.42
N TRP A 5 68.95 -49.52 3.15
CA TRP A 5 67.74 -48.82 2.66
C TRP A 5 66.43 -49.60 2.89
N VAL A 6 66.47 -50.92 3.04
CA VAL A 6 65.26 -51.72 3.30
C VAL A 6 64.78 -51.58 4.74
N TYR A 7 65.70 -51.39 5.70
CA TYR A 7 65.35 -51.21 7.11
C TYR A 7 64.74 -49.82 7.40
N LEU A 8 65.11 -48.78 6.63
CA LEU A 8 64.52 -47.44 6.76
C LEU A 8 63.13 -47.34 6.11
N LEU A 9 62.84 -48.14 5.07
CA LEU A 9 61.51 -48.20 4.44
C LEU A 9 60.50 -49.00 5.28
N LEU A 10 60.95 -49.98 6.07
CA LEU A 10 60.08 -50.72 7.01
C LEU A 10 59.73 -49.92 8.27
N LEU A 11 60.51 -48.90 8.63
CA LEU A 11 60.16 -47.96 9.72
C LEU A 11 59.20 -46.83 9.27
N LEU A 12 59.07 -46.57 7.96
CA LEU A 12 58.11 -45.62 7.39
C LEU A 12 56.79 -46.26 6.93
N TRP A 13 56.71 -47.59 6.94
CA TRP A 13 55.48 -48.36 6.70
C TRP A 13 54.87 -48.95 7.99
N GLY A 14 55.32 -48.46 9.14
CA GLY A 14 54.84 -48.85 10.47
C GLY A 14 54.08 -47.74 11.19
N ALA A 15 53.32 -46.89 10.48
CA ALA A 15 52.48 -45.87 11.11
C ALA A 15 51.41 -45.30 10.17
N HIS A 16 50.52 -46.13 9.61
CA HIS A 16 49.26 -45.64 9.03
C HIS A 16 48.17 -46.71 9.08
N THR A 17 47.71 -47.00 10.29
CA THR A 17 46.39 -47.59 10.53
C THR A 17 45.86 -47.10 11.87
N GLU A 18 45.64 -45.79 12.00
CA GLU A 18 44.61 -45.30 12.91
C GLU A 18 43.32 -45.24 12.11
N CYS A 19 42.57 -46.33 12.16
CA CYS A 19 41.17 -46.34 11.76
C CYS A 19 40.44 -45.49 12.79
N HIS A 20 40.14 -44.22 12.50
CA HIS A 20 39.32 -43.37 13.37
C HIS A 20 37.87 -43.86 13.34
N GLN A 21 37.66 -44.94 14.07
CA GLN A 21 36.39 -45.52 14.45
C GLN A 21 35.75 -44.62 15.52
N CYS A 22 34.42 -44.68 15.63
CA CYS A 22 33.70 -43.93 16.66
C CYS A 22 34.34 -44.11 18.05
N SER A 23 34.56 -43.00 18.76
CA SER A 23 35.27 -42.98 20.02
C SER A 23 34.31 -42.90 21.21
N VAL A 24 34.61 -43.66 22.27
CA VAL A 24 33.90 -43.55 23.56
C VAL A 24 34.77 -42.82 24.56
N ASN A 25 34.29 -41.69 25.06
CA ASN A 25 34.95 -40.98 26.15
C ASN A 25 34.38 -41.46 27.49
N GLY A 26 35.13 -42.31 28.19
CA GLY A 26 34.72 -42.93 29.46
C GLY A 26 34.50 -41.95 30.62
N THR A 27 35.08 -40.74 30.58
CA THR A 27 34.90 -39.74 31.64
C THR A 27 33.61 -38.93 31.46
N THR A 28 33.25 -38.61 30.22
CA THR A 28 32.03 -37.86 29.88
C THR A 28 30.86 -38.77 29.50
N ARG A 29 31.10 -40.09 29.39
CA ARG A 29 30.14 -41.09 28.88
C ARG A 29 29.56 -40.69 27.53
N MET A 30 30.39 -40.07 26.71
CA MET A 30 30.03 -39.56 25.39
C MET A 30 30.51 -40.53 24.32
N PHE A 31 29.60 -40.88 23.42
CA PHE A 31 29.87 -41.64 22.22
C PHE A 31 29.90 -40.68 21.03
N SER A 32 31.03 -40.59 20.32
CA SER A 32 31.19 -39.66 19.19
C SER A 32 31.70 -40.34 17.92
N CYS A 33 30.98 -40.15 16.83
CA CYS A 33 31.42 -40.48 15.47
C CYS A 33 31.62 -39.17 14.70
N LEU A 34 32.85 -38.92 14.27
CA LEU A 34 33.23 -37.73 13.54
C LEU A 34 33.89 -38.14 12.20
N GLU A 35 33.83 -37.24 11.22
CA GLU A 35 34.54 -37.34 9.93
C GLU A 35 33.94 -38.29 8.88
N THR A 36 34.40 -38.10 7.64
CA THR A 36 33.85 -38.72 6.43
C THR A 36 34.23 -40.19 6.23
N ALA A 37 35.13 -40.72 7.07
CA ALA A 37 35.57 -42.12 6.99
C ALA A 37 34.52 -43.12 7.52
N VAL A 38 33.49 -42.64 8.23
CA VAL A 38 32.40 -43.49 8.77
C VAL A 38 31.35 -43.75 7.68
N LEU A 39 31.50 -44.88 6.99
CA LEU A 39 30.57 -45.39 5.95
C LEU A 39 29.52 -46.34 6.53
N GLU A 40 29.92 -47.19 7.48
CA GLU A 40 29.06 -48.10 8.24
C GLU A 40 29.50 -48.04 9.71
N MET A 41 28.54 -47.86 10.63
CA MET A 41 28.78 -47.78 12.07
C MET A 41 28.43 -49.11 12.74
N SER A 42 29.28 -49.57 13.66
CA SER A 42 28.90 -50.63 14.60
C SER A 42 27.98 -50.04 15.67
N TRP A 43 26.70 -50.44 15.68
CA TRP A 43 25.67 -49.94 16.60
C TRP A 43 25.79 -50.51 18.02
N ASP A 44 26.99 -50.94 18.42
CA ASP A 44 27.28 -51.47 19.75
C ASP A 44 27.65 -50.31 20.70
N ILE A 45 26.65 -49.51 21.06
CA ILE A 45 26.80 -48.34 21.91
C ILE A 45 26.73 -48.79 23.38
N PRO A 46 27.69 -48.43 24.25
CA PRO A 46 27.65 -48.82 25.66
C PRO A 46 26.37 -48.36 26.36
N ASN A 47 25.72 -49.25 27.12
CA ASN A 47 24.44 -48.95 27.80
C ASN A 47 24.50 -47.78 28.82
N ASN A 48 25.69 -47.43 29.30
CA ASN A 48 25.90 -46.31 30.22
C ASN A 48 26.16 -44.95 29.52
N THR A 49 26.09 -44.92 28.18
CA THR A 49 26.29 -43.70 27.38
C THR A 49 25.22 -42.68 27.69
N THR A 50 25.64 -41.43 27.93
CA THR A 50 24.75 -40.30 28.24
C THR A 50 24.61 -39.33 27.08
N HIS A 51 25.63 -39.23 26.21
CA HIS A 51 25.62 -38.30 25.08
C HIS A 51 26.06 -39.01 23.80
N VAL A 52 25.33 -38.81 22.72
CA VAL A 52 25.69 -39.30 21.38
C VAL A 52 25.88 -38.12 20.44
N LEU A 53 27.04 -38.05 19.78
CA LEU A 53 27.35 -37.05 18.76
C LEU A 53 27.74 -37.75 17.46
N ILE A 54 26.96 -37.58 16.40
CA ILE A 54 27.24 -38.10 15.07
C ILE A 54 27.32 -36.91 14.12
N LYS A 55 28.53 -36.59 13.67
CA LYS A 55 28.78 -35.38 12.89
C LYS A 55 29.67 -35.61 11.67
N GLN A 56 29.26 -35.04 10.53
CA GLN A 56 30.05 -35.06 9.27
C GLN A 56 30.40 -36.48 8.77
N THR A 57 29.51 -37.45 8.99
CA THR A 57 29.68 -38.84 8.56
C THR A 57 29.15 -39.08 7.14
N MET A 58 29.57 -40.19 6.54
CA MET A 58 29.07 -40.68 5.24
C MET A 58 28.00 -41.77 5.40
N LEU A 59 27.37 -41.86 6.57
CA LEU A 59 26.28 -42.78 6.87
C LEU A 59 25.07 -42.47 5.99
N LYS A 60 24.57 -43.49 5.28
CA LYS A 60 23.37 -43.37 4.45
C LYS A 60 22.07 -43.61 5.21
N THR A 61 22.08 -44.55 6.16
CA THR A 61 20.87 -44.98 6.88
C THR A 61 21.17 -45.20 8.35
N PHE A 62 20.28 -44.75 9.24
CA PHE A 62 20.19 -45.29 10.59
C PHE A 62 19.35 -46.58 10.56
N PRO A 63 19.91 -47.75 10.93
CA PRO A 63 19.16 -48.99 10.93
C PRO A 63 18.13 -49.00 12.06
N ARG A 64 17.21 -49.95 11.97
CA ARG A 64 16.21 -50.19 13.01
C ARG A 64 16.86 -50.36 14.39
N ASP A 65 16.16 -49.86 15.42
CA ASP A 65 16.52 -50.02 16.83
C ASP A 65 17.92 -49.46 17.23
N ALA A 66 18.52 -48.59 16.41
CA ALA A 66 19.89 -48.10 16.56
C ALA A 66 20.25 -47.53 17.95
N PHE A 67 19.33 -46.82 18.63
CA PHE A 67 19.53 -46.33 19.99
C PHE A 67 18.56 -46.96 20.99
N SER A 68 17.83 -47.99 20.60
CA SER A 68 16.74 -48.55 21.40
C SER A 68 17.20 -49.01 22.79
N GLY A 69 16.46 -48.65 23.83
CA GLY A 69 16.69 -49.15 25.19
C GLY A 69 17.91 -48.56 25.93
N LEU A 70 18.60 -47.56 25.35
CA LEU A 70 19.70 -46.84 26.01
C LEU A 70 19.16 -45.86 27.07
N ASN A 71 18.75 -46.40 28.22
CA ASN A 71 18.02 -45.67 29.26
C ASN A 71 18.78 -44.54 29.95
N GLU A 72 20.11 -44.53 29.91
CA GLU A 72 20.96 -43.48 30.50
C GLU A 72 21.20 -42.30 29.55
N LEU A 73 20.76 -42.41 28.29
CA LEU A 73 20.99 -41.44 27.24
C LEU A 73 20.22 -40.14 27.53
N TYR A 74 20.92 -39.02 27.52
CA TYR A 74 20.42 -37.68 27.85
C TYR A 74 20.32 -36.78 26.61
N SER A 75 21.30 -36.84 25.70
CA SER A 75 21.31 -36.01 24.49
C SER A 75 21.80 -36.78 23.26
N ILE A 76 21.11 -36.63 22.13
CA ILE A 76 21.51 -37.15 20.83
C ILE A 76 21.63 -35.98 19.84
N MET A 77 22.79 -35.86 19.20
CA MET A 77 23.05 -34.85 18.18
C MET A 77 23.53 -35.48 16.88
N ILE A 78 22.71 -35.39 15.83
CA ILE A 78 22.99 -35.84 14.47
C ILE A 78 23.15 -34.59 13.60
N LEU A 79 24.38 -34.19 13.31
CA LEU A 79 24.70 -32.89 12.74
C LEU A 79 25.51 -33.01 11.43
N GLU A 80 25.17 -32.24 10.40
CA GLU A 80 26.00 -32.09 9.19
C GLU A 80 26.26 -33.42 8.45
N ASN A 81 25.34 -34.39 8.53
CA ASN A 81 25.45 -35.67 7.84
C ASN A 81 24.86 -35.57 6.44
N GLY A 82 25.69 -35.14 5.48
CA GLY A 82 25.27 -34.88 4.10
C GLY A 82 24.89 -36.14 3.31
N ALA A 83 25.40 -37.31 3.68
CA ALA A 83 25.08 -38.57 3.00
C ALA A 83 23.83 -39.28 3.55
N LEU A 84 23.27 -38.80 4.67
CA LEU A 84 22.15 -39.44 5.34
C LEU A 84 20.88 -39.28 4.51
N GLU A 85 20.26 -40.41 4.16
CA GLU A 85 19.07 -40.51 3.32
C GLU A 85 17.83 -40.98 4.11
N GLU A 86 18.01 -41.88 5.08
CA GLU A 86 16.90 -42.53 5.81
C GLU A 86 17.17 -42.74 7.31
N ILE A 87 16.14 -42.58 8.13
CA ILE A 87 16.11 -43.03 9.54
C ILE A 87 15.08 -44.15 9.68
N GLY A 88 15.54 -45.35 10.06
CA GLY A 88 14.69 -46.54 10.19
C GLY A 88 13.75 -46.54 11.40
N ALA A 89 12.93 -47.60 11.48
CA ALA A 89 11.95 -47.78 12.56
C ALA A 89 12.61 -47.93 13.94
N ASN A 90 11.92 -47.47 14.99
CA ASN A 90 12.33 -47.60 16.40
C ASN A 90 13.73 -47.06 16.74
N VAL A 91 14.35 -46.26 15.88
CA VAL A 91 15.69 -45.70 16.12
C VAL A 91 15.75 -44.95 17.45
N PHE A 92 14.71 -44.18 17.77
CA PHE A 92 14.55 -43.47 19.03
C PHE A 92 13.41 -44.10 19.83
N SER A 93 13.63 -45.29 20.39
CA SER A 93 12.65 -46.03 21.17
C SER A 93 13.10 -46.30 22.60
N ASP A 94 12.16 -46.14 23.54
CA ASP A 94 12.35 -46.46 24.97
C ASP A 94 13.56 -45.77 25.62
N LEU A 95 13.79 -44.51 25.24
CA LEU A 95 14.87 -43.68 25.78
C LEU A 95 14.38 -42.88 27.00
N LEU A 96 14.35 -43.54 28.16
CA LEU A 96 13.67 -43.02 29.35
C LEU A 96 14.23 -41.70 29.89
N ARG A 97 15.51 -41.37 29.68
CA ARG A 97 16.14 -40.13 30.17
C ARG A 97 16.48 -39.11 29.09
N LEU A 98 16.14 -39.39 27.82
CA LEU A 98 16.49 -38.51 26.71
C LEU A 98 15.80 -37.17 26.89
N TYR A 99 16.59 -36.10 26.98
CA TYR A 99 16.14 -34.74 27.22
C TYR A 99 16.19 -33.89 25.94
N GLU A 100 17.18 -34.15 25.07
CA GLU A 100 17.43 -33.38 23.86
C GLU A 100 17.74 -34.30 22.67
N LEU A 101 17.06 -34.06 21.54
CA LEU A 101 17.30 -34.74 20.27
C LEU A 101 17.41 -33.72 19.15
N ARG A 102 18.55 -33.69 18.46
CA ARG A 102 18.83 -32.77 17.35
C ARG A 102 19.20 -33.52 16.08
N ILE A 103 18.52 -33.21 14.99
CA ILE A 103 18.83 -33.66 13.64
C ILE A 103 18.97 -32.40 12.78
N GLU A 104 20.20 -31.99 12.49
CA GLU A 104 20.45 -30.72 11.80
C GLU A 104 21.34 -30.90 10.57
N LYS A 105 21.07 -30.11 9.52
CA LYS A 105 21.90 -30.01 8.31
C LYS A 105 22.15 -31.34 7.60
N SER A 106 21.15 -32.23 7.60
CA SER A 106 21.17 -33.50 6.89
C SER A 106 20.33 -33.38 5.60
N LYS A 107 20.85 -32.64 4.62
CA LYS A 107 20.06 -32.17 3.46
C LYS A 107 19.50 -33.27 2.56
N ASN A 108 20.14 -34.43 2.53
CA ASN A 108 19.70 -35.57 1.73
C ASN A 108 18.76 -36.50 2.50
N LEU A 109 18.43 -36.20 3.76
CA LEU A 109 17.50 -37.00 4.56
C LEU A 109 16.09 -36.79 4.02
N VAL A 110 15.57 -37.77 3.29
CA VAL A 110 14.27 -37.68 2.62
C VAL A 110 13.17 -38.33 3.45
N THR A 111 13.50 -39.39 4.19
CA THR A 111 12.52 -40.21 4.91
C THR A 111 12.93 -40.48 6.35
N ILE A 112 12.01 -40.26 7.27
CA ILE A 112 12.06 -40.79 8.63
C ILE A 112 10.90 -41.77 8.74
N ASP A 113 11.21 -43.01 9.12
CA ASP A 113 10.21 -44.05 9.29
C ASP A 113 9.10 -43.62 10.26
N ARG A 114 7.88 -44.07 9.98
CA ARG A 114 6.68 -43.70 10.76
C ARG A 114 6.80 -44.08 12.23
N ASP A 115 7.58 -45.11 12.54
CA ASP A 115 7.75 -45.68 13.87
C ASP A 115 9.13 -45.35 14.46
N ALA A 116 9.89 -44.41 13.87
CA ALA A 116 11.21 -44.00 14.32
C ALA A 116 11.23 -43.42 15.75
N PHE A 117 10.18 -42.69 16.15
CA PHE A 117 10.08 -42.04 17.47
C PHE A 117 9.05 -42.76 18.35
N GLN A 118 9.46 -43.34 19.48
CA GLN A 118 8.57 -44.01 20.42
C GLN A 118 9.00 -43.83 21.87
N SER A 119 8.02 -43.56 22.76
CA SER A 119 8.19 -43.62 24.21
C SER A 119 9.40 -42.80 24.71
N LEU A 120 9.30 -41.47 24.58
CA LEU A 120 10.34 -40.52 24.98
C LEU A 120 9.82 -39.61 26.11
N PRO A 121 9.57 -40.16 27.32
CA PRO A 121 8.81 -39.48 28.37
C PRO A 121 9.51 -38.24 28.95
N ASN A 122 10.84 -38.15 28.84
CA ASN A 122 11.63 -37.04 29.36
C ASN A 122 12.17 -36.08 28.27
N LEU A 123 11.75 -36.26 27.01
CA LEU A 123 12.20 -35.41 25.93
C LEU A 123 11.64 -34.00 26.11
N LYS A 124 12.49 -32.98 26.08
CA LYS A 124 12.08 -31.58 26.21
C LYS A 124 12.38 -30.78 24.94
N TYR A 125 13.51 -31.04 24.30
CA TYR A 125 13.94 -30.33 23.09
C TYR A 125 14.04 -31.31 21.92
N LEU A 126 13.21 -31.09 20.90
CA LEU A 126 13.30 -31.80 19.63
C LEU A 126 13.59 -30.80 18.52
N THR A 127 14.75 -30.94 17.87
CA THR A 127 15.13 -30.08 16.75
C THR A 127 15.33 -30.91 15.49
N ILE A 128 14.63 -30.54 14.41
CA ILE A 128 14.83 -31.11 13.07
C ILE A 128 14.95 -29.95 12.09
N SER A 129 16.17 -29.70 11.60
CA SER A 129 16.43 -28.53 10.76
C SER A 129 17.28 -28.81 9.53
N ASN A 130 16.99 -28.08 8.45
CA ASN A 130 17.76 -28.11 7.21
C ASN A 130 17.93 -29.55 6.67
N THR A 131 16.79 -30.24 6.54
CA THR A 131 16.69 -31.61 6.00
C THR A 131 15.98 -31.62 4.65
N GLY A 132 16.07 -32.75 3.94
CA GLY A 132 15.41 -32.98 2.66
C GLY A 132 14.00 -33.56 2.76
N LEU A 133 13.40 -33.59 3.96
CA LEU A 133 12.14 -34.28 4.24
C LEU A 133 10.98 -33.74 3.38
N ASN A 134 10.21 -34.64 2.79
CA ASN A 134 9.05 -34.29 1.96
C ASN A 134 7.73 -34.19 2.75
N SER A 135 7.69 -34.74 3.97
CA SER A 135 6.51 -34.69 4.86
C SER A 135 6.93 -34.58 6.32
N LEU A 136 6.05 -34.02 7.15
CA LEU A 136 6.27 -33.99 8.61
C LEU A 136 6.40 -35.41 9.15
N PRO A 137 7.38 -35.69 10.04
CA PRO A 137 7.53 -37.00 10.64
C PRO A 137 6.34 -37.32 11.56
N ASN A 138 6.09 -38.61 11.76
CA ASN A 138 5.07 -39.04 12.70
C ASN A 138 5.58 -38.92 14.14
N LEU A 139 5.02 -37.97 14.89
CA LEU A 139 5.42 -37.66 16.26
C LEU A 139 4.45 -38.25 17.32
N SER A 140 3.45 -39.02 16.89
CA SER A 140 2.32 -39.41 17.75
C SER A 140 2.63 -40.37 18.89
N LYS A 141 3.79 -41.02 18.85
CA LYS A 141 4.21 -42.01 19.84
C LYS A 141 5.26 -41.48 20.83
N ILE A 142 5.63 -40.20 20.77
CA ILE A 142 6.64 -39.59 21.65
C ILE A 142 6.14 -39.55 23.09
N ASN A 143 4.93 -39.02 23.33
CA ASN A 143 4.26 -38.98 24.63
C ASN A 143 5.11 -38.37 25.76
N SER A 144 5.81 -37.26 25.48
CA SER A 144 6.62 -36.58 26.51
C SER A 144 5.77 -36.11 27.69
N LYS A 145 6.33 -36.19 28.89
CA LYS A 145 5.73 -35.71 30.15
C LYS A 145 6.40 -34.43 30.67
N GLN A 146 7.43 -33.93 29.98
CA GLN A 146 8.16 -32.75 30.42
C GLN A 146 7.32 -31.47 30.25
N PRO A 147 7.27 -30.59 31.28
CA PRO A 147 6.79 -29.24 31.10
C PRO A 147 7.79 -28.43 30.27
N GLY A 148 7.29 -27.47 29.49
CA GLY A 148 8.17 -26.64 28.67
C GLY A 148 8.71 -27.34 27.43
N PHE A 149 7.97 -28.29 26.87
CA PHE A 149 8.37 -28.98 25.63
C PHE A 149 8.49 -27.98 24.47
N LEU A 150 9.59 -28.07 23.73
CA LEU A 150 9.89 -27.23 22.57
C LEU A 150 10.19 -28.10 21.36
N LEU A 151 9.43 -27.89 20.30
CA LEU A 151 9.70 -28.45 18.97
C LEU A 151 10.23 -27.35 18.07
N ASP A 152 11.47 -27.51 17.59
CA ASP A 152 12.11 -26.64 16.62
C ASP A 152 12.25 -27.35 15.27
N PHE A 153 11.34 -27.05 14.35
CA PHE A 153 11.29 -27.67 13.03
C PHE A 153 11.42 -26.59 11.95
N GLN A 154 12.66 -26.33 11.51
CA GLN A 154 12.97 -25.14 10.69
C GLN A 154 13.80 -25.44 9.45
N ASP A 155 13.70 -24.57 8.44
CA ASP A 155 14.48 -24.65 7.19
C ASP A 155 14.29 -25.98 6.41
N ASN A 156 13.15 -26.64 6.55
CA ASN A 156 12.77 -27.83 5.79
C ASN A 156 11.88 -27.43 4.60
N LEU A 157 12.53 -27.00 3.52
CA LEU A 157 11.88 -26.33 2.37
C LEU A 157 10.88 -27.20 1.59
N ASN A 158 11.03 -28.52 1.63
CA ASN A 158 10.17 -29.46 0.90
C ASN A 158 8.84 -29.75 1.62
N ILE A 159 8.69 -29.31 2.88
CA ILE A 159 7.49 -29.54 3.69
C ILE A 159 6.42 -28.51 3.34
N GLN A 160 5.40 -28.93 2.61
CA GLN A 160 4.36 -28.02 2.09
C GLN A 160 3.12 -27.94 2.97
N VAL A 161 2.78 -28.98 3.72
CA VAL A 161 1.48 -29.09 4.40
C VAL A 161 1.65 -29.49 5.86
N ILE A 162 0.86 -28.88 6.74
CA ILE A 162 0.61 -29.42 8.09
C ILE A 162 -0.61 -30.33 8.04
N PRO A 163 -0.44 -31.66 8.12
CA PRO A 163 -1.54 -32.60 7.99
C PRO A 163 -2.42 -32.62 9.24
N THR A 164 -3.58 -33.27 9.11
CA THR A 164 -4.50 -33.57 10.21
C THR A 164 -3.78 -34.33 11.34
N ASN A 165 -4.01 -33.92 12.59
CA ASN A 165 -3.44 -34.52 13.81
C ASN A 165 -1.89 -34.58 13.84
N ALA A 166 -1.19 -33.66 13.17
CA ALA A 166 0.27 -33.69 13.03
C ALA A 166 1.04 -33.74 14.37
N PHE A 167 0.50 -33.11 15.41
CA PHE A 167 1.14 -32.98 16.73
C PHE A 167 0.44 -33.75 17.85
N LEU A 168 -0.57 -34.56 17.51
CA LEU A 168 -1.31 -35.38 18.48
C LEU A 168 -0.37 -36.42 19.08
N GLY A 169 -0.27 -36.51 20.41
CA GLY A 169 0.59 -37.48 21.11
C GLY A 169 2.05 -37.07 21.23
N LEU A 170 2.41 -35.85 20.80
CA LEU A 170 3.77 -35.31 20.95
C LEU A 170 4.14 -35.08 22.44
N SER A 171 3.25 -34.43 23.19
CA SER A 171 3.39 -34.18 24.63
C SER A 171 2.05 -34.38 25.34
N ASN A 172 2.10 -35.00 26.52
CA ASN A 172 0.97 -35.10 27.45
C ASN A 172 0.83 -33.84 28.32
N SER A 173 1.85 -32.97 28.31
CA SER A 173 1.88 -31.66 28.97
C SER A 173 1.71 -30.53 27.94
N TYR A 174 1.79 -29.28 28.38
CA TYR A 174 1.79 -28.12 27.48
C TYR A 174 3.07 -28.07 26.65
N ILE A 175 2.90 -27.92 25.33
CA ILE A 175 3.97 -27.51 24.41
C ILE A 175 4.12 -26.00 24.56
N THR A 176 5.23 -25.57 25.14
CA THR A 176 5.49 -24.14 25.34
C THR A 176 5.79 -23.45 24.02
N GLU A 177 6.47 -24.12 23.09
CA GLU A 177 6.81 -23.49 21.83
C GLU A 177 6.89 -24.50 20.67
N LEU A 178 6.07 -24.26 19.65
CA LEU A 178 6.08 -24.98 18.39
C LEU A 178 6.60 -24.05 17.29
N ARG A 179 7.89 -24.21 16.96
CA ARG A 179 8.57 -23.44 15.92
C ARG A 179 8.55 -24.21 14.62
N LEU A 180 7.91 -23.61 13.61
CA LEU A 180 7.86 -24.10 12.24
C LEU A 180 8.41 -23.07 11.22
N PRO A 181 9.45 -22.26 11.52
CA PRO A 181 9.84 -21.14 10.67
C PRO A 181 10.53 -21.60 9.39
N LYS A 182 10.38 -20.80 8.33
CA LYS A 182 11.12 -20.95 7.05
C LYS A 182 11.03 -22.35 6.42
N ASN A 183 9.93 -23.06 6.61
CA ASN A 183 9.65 -24.28 5.86
C ASN A 183 8.94 -23.92 4.54
N GLY A 184 8.58 -24.93 3.76
CA GLY A 184 7.79 -24.77 2.53
C GLY A 184 6.28 -24.65 2.74
N ILE A 185 5.80 -24.43 3.97
CA ILE A 185 4.39 -24.66 4.33
C ILE A 185 3.48 -23.65 3.63
N ASN A 186 2.57 -24.14 2.78
CA ASN A 186 1.58 -23.34 2.06
C ASN A 186 0.15 -23.53 2.60
N GLU A 187 -0.15 -24.67 3.23
CA GLU A 187 -1.49 -25.02 3.70
C GLU A 187 -1.49 -25.73 5.07
N VAL A 188 -2.47 -25.38 5.91
CA VAL A 188 -2.78 -26.07 7.17
C VAL A 188 -4.14 -26.75 7.06
N HIS A 189 -4.14 -28.08 7.14
CA HIS A 189 -5.36 -28.89 7.02
C HIS A 189 -6.29 -28.78 8.24
N ARG A 190 -7.52 -29.30 8.09
CA ARG A 190 -8.47 -29.46 9.19
C ARG A 190 -7.88 -30.29 10.33
N PHE A 191 -8.18 -29.89 11.57
CA PHE A 191 -7.74 -30.58 12.79
C PHE A 191 -6.22 -30.79 12.88
N ALA A 192 -5.41 -29.93 12.26
CA ALA A 192 -3.95 -30.03 12.29
C ALA A 192 -3.37 -29.99 13.72
N PHE A 193 -3.94 -29.15 14.59
CA PHE A 193 -3.53 -28.96 15.99
C PHE A 193 -4.55 -29.52 16.99
N ASN A 194 -5.34 -30.50 16.56
CA ASN A 194 -6.43 -31.08 17.35
C ASN A 194 -5.90 -31.76 18.63
N ASN A 195 -6.61 -31.56 19.75
CA ASN A 195 -6.25 -32.07 21.09
C ASN A 195 -4.80 -31.79 21.48
N THR A 196 -4.25 -30.65 21.04
CA THR A 196 -2.89 -30.21 21.35
C THR A 196 -2.93 -29.06 22.34
N LYS A 197 -2.17 -29.18 23.43
CA LYS A 197 -1.97 -28.10 24.42
C LYS A 197 -0.76 -27.29 24.01
N LEU A 198 -0.96 -26.08 23.48
CA LEU A 198 0.08 -25.31 22.82
C LEU A 198 0.05 -23.85 23.26
N GLU A 199 1.16 -23.30 23.74
CA GLU A 199 1.25 -21.90 24.18
C GLU A 199 1.67 -20.93 23.06
N LYS A 200 2.67 -21.30 22.25
CA LYS A 200 3.23 -20.44 21.19
C LYS A 200 3.37 -21.19 19.86
N LEU A 201 2.81 -20.61 18.80
CA LEU A 201 2.92 -21.11 17.43
C LEU A 201 3.66 -20.11 16.54
N ILE A 202 4.80 -20.53 16.00
CA ILE A 202 5.66 -19.69 15.16
C ILE A 202 5.71 -20.27 13.74
N LEU A 203 5.05 -19.60 12.79
CA LEU A 203 4.95 -19.97 11.37
C LEU A 203 5.67 -18.96 10.45
N ILE A 204 6.56 -18.14 11.01
CA ILE A 204 7.23 -17.06 10.29
C ILE A 204 8.02 -17.56 9.06
N GLY A 205 7.90 -16.85 7.95
CA GLY A 205 8.69 -17.09 6.74
C GLY A 205 8.26 -18.31 5.91
N ASN A 206 7.07 -18.85 6.16
CA ASN A 206 6.46 -19.88 5.30
C ASN A 206 5.63 -19.22 4.19
N PRO A 207 5.54 -19.79 2.98
CA PRO A 207 4.64 -19.34 1.92
C PRO A 207 3.16 -19.69 2.21
N LEU A 208 2.72 -19.57 3.47
CA LEU A 208 1.40 -19.97 3.97
C LEU A 208 0.31 -19.11 3.33
N GLU A 209 -0.61 -19.73 2.60
CA GLU A 209 -1.73 -19.06 1.94
C GLU A 209 -3.06 -19.36 2.64
N LYS A 210 -3.26 -20.61 3.06
CA LYS A 210 -4.54 -21.08 3.58
C LYS A 210 -4.39 -21.81 4.91
N VAL A 211 -5.26 -21.46 5.84
CA VAL A 211 -5.46 -22.18 7.11
C VAL A 211 -6.92 -22.58 7.18
N HIS A 212 -7.20 -23.87 7.31
CA HIS A 212 -8.56 -24.36 7.45
C HIS A 212 -9.23 -23.80 8.71
N SER A 213 -10.53 -23.47 8.64
CA SER A 213 -11.28 -22.87 9.76
C SER A 213 -11.31 -23.73 11.02
N GLU A 214 -11.27 -25.05 10.84
CA GLU A 214 -11.26 -26.07 11.91
C GLU A 214 -9.85 -26.58 12.27
N ALA A 215 -8.78 -25.91 11.82
CA ALA A 215 -7.41 -26.33 12.14
C ALA A 215 -7.12 -26.37 13.66
N PHE A 216 -7.81 -25.52 14.44
CA PHE A 216 -7.58 -25.27 15.87
C PHE A 216 -8.76 -25.64 16.79
N LEU A 217 -9.74 -26.42 16.33
CA LEU A 217 -11.04 -26.59 17.00
C LEU A 217 -10.96 -27.15 18.44
N ALA A 218 -9.96 -27.98 18.75
CA ALA A 218 -9.70 -28.51 20.10
C ALA A 218 -8.26 -28.24 20.55
N THR A 219 -7.71 -27.09 20.16
CA THR A 219 -6.40 -26.63 20.65
C THR A 219 -6.60 -25.81 21.92
N GLU A 220 -5.82 -26.10 22.95
CA GLU A 220 -5.93 -25.41 24.24
C GLU A 220 -4.68 -24.57 24.53
N GLY A 221 -4.89 -23.36 25.03
CA GLY A 221 -3.83 -22.53 25.60
C GLY A 221 -2.99 -21.71 24.63
N LEU A 222 -3.39 -21.54 23.36
CA LEU A 222 -2.62 -20.75 22.38
C LEU A 222 -2.66 -19.27 22.74
N VAL A 223 -1.51 -18.73 23.16
CA VAL A 223 -1.32 -17.35 23.63
C VAL A 223 -0.59 -16.50 22.60
N VAL A 224 0.40 -17.06 21.88
CA VAL A 224 1.24 -16.32 20.94
C VAL A 224 1.15 -16.95 19.56
N LEU A 225 0.86 -16.12 18.56
CA LEU A 225 0.87 -16.51 17.15
C LEU A 225 1.78 -15.59 16.35
N ASP A 226 2.73 -16.18 15.63
CA ASP A 226 3.53 -15.46 14.64
C ASP A 226 3.32 -16.05 13.24
N ILE A 227 2.67 -15.27 12.38
CA ILE A 227 2.41 -15.53 10.95
C ILE A 227 3.11 -14.49 10.08
N SER A 228 4.21 -13.90 10.57
CA SER A 228 4.98 -12.92 9.82
C SER A 228 5.62 -13.51 8.56
N ASN A 229 5.81 -12.67 7.55
CA ASN A 229 6.39 -13.06 6.26
C ASN A 229 5.67 -14.29 5.65
N THR A 230 4.34 -14.27 5.68
CA THR A 230 3.47 -15.27 5.05
C THR A 230 2.62 -14.65 3.94
N LYS A 231 1.95 -15.50 3.16
CA LYS A 231 1.05 -15.10 2.07
C LYS A 231 -0.43 -15.17 2.46
N ILE A 232 -0.72 -15.25 3.76
CA ILE A 232 -2.06 -15.51 4.26
C ILE A 232 -2.98 -14.32 3.96
N SER A 233 -4.19 -14.59 3.48
CA SER A 233 -5.18 -13.56 3.17
C SER A 233 -6.18 -13.32 4.29
N THR A 234 -6.44 -14.33 5.11
CA THR A 234 -7.48 -14.33 6.14
C THR A 234 -7.05 -15.18 7.32
N ILE A 235 -7.29 -14.70 8.54
CA ILE A 235 -7.00 -15.43 9.77
C ILE A 235 -8.31 -16.12 10.24
N PRO A 236 -8.32 -17.45 10.47
CA PRO A 236 -9.47 -18.15 11.04
C PRO A 236 -9.92 -17.55 12.38
N GLU A 237 -11.22 -17.37 12.58
CA GLU A 237 -11.74 -16.74 13.81
C GLU A 237 -11.49 -17.60 15.07
N ASN A 238 -11.63 -18.92 14.93
CA ASN A 238 -11.50 -19.88 16.03
C ASN A 238 -10.11 -19.86 16.70
N MET A 239 -9.07 -19.41 16.00
CA MET A 239 -7.72 -19.37 16.57
C MET A 239 -7.47 -18.13 17.43
N LEU A 240 -8.33 -17.11 17.39
CA LEU A 240 -8.03 -15.75 17.86
C LEU A 240 -8.56 -15.41 19.26
N MET A 241 -9.48 -16.20 19.82
CA MET A 241 -10.16 -15.87 21.10
C MET A 241 -9.17 -15.71 22.27
N ASN A 242 -8.21 -16.63 22.38
CA ASN A 242 -7.30 -16.70 23.53
C ASN A 242 -5.91 -16.10 23.25
N ILE A 243 -5.68 -15.57 22.05
CA ILE A 243 -4.37 -15.03 21.67
C ILE A 243 -4.15 -13.69 22.38
N LYS A 244 -3.03 -13.57 23.09
CA LYS A 244 -2.55 -12.31 23.70
C LYS A 244 -1.60 -11.55 22.79
N ILE A 245 -0.78 -12.25 22.00
CA ILE A 245 0.22 -11.64 21.11
C ILE A 245 0.04 -12.16 19.70
N LEU A 246 -0.27 -11.25 18.76
CA LEU A 246 -0.38 -11.54 17.33
C LEU A 246 0.73 -10.83 16.57
N SER A 247 1.55 -11.58 15.86
CA SER A 247 2.55 -11.05 14.93
C SER A 247 2.23 -11.47 13.50
N ALA A 248 2.04 -10.49 12.62
CA ALA A 248 1.72 -10.62 11.21
C ALA A 248 2.44 -9.51 10.42
N THR A 249 3.75 -9.37 10.64
CA THR A 249 4.59 -8.41 9.93
C THR A 249 4.94 -8.93 8.54
N SER A 250 5.04 -8.06 7.53
CA SER A 250 5.30 -8.46 6.13
C SER A 250 4.32 -9.49 5.53
N ALA A 251 3.07 -9.53 6.02
CA ALA A 251 1.97 -10.35 5.53
C ALA A 251 1.06 -9.52 4.59
N TYR A 252 1.56 -9.13 3.42
CA TYR A 252 0.90 -8.16 2.52
C TYR A 252 -0.43 -8.64 1.90
N ASN A 253 -0.71 -9.94 1.93
CA ASN A 253 -1.99 -10.46 1.46
C ASN A 253 -3.11 -10.31 2.51
N LEU A 254 -2.74 -10.13 3.78
CA LEU A 254 -3.67 -9.96 4.89
C LEU A 254 -4.18 -8.51 4.86
N LYS A 255 -5.13 -8.22 3.98
CA LYS A 255 -5.70 -6.88 3.83
C LYS A 255 -6.83 -6.58 4.81
N LYS A 256 -7.49 -7.63 5.34
CA LYS A 256 -8.65 -7.51 6.23
C LYS A 256 -8.38 -8.21 7.55
N LEU A 257 -8.83 -7.59 8.64
CA LEU A 257 -8.88 -8.22 9.94
C LEU A 257 -10.29 -8.76 10.24
N PRO A 258 -10.40 -9.87 10.99
CA PRO A 258 -11.65 -10.31 11.60
C PRO A 258 -12.26 -9.25 12.52
N LYS A 259 -13.50 -9.49 12.95
CA LYS A 259 -14.19 -8.60 13.90
C LYS A 259 -13.40 -8.48 15.20
N LEU A 260 -13.32 -7.26 15.73
CA LEU A 260 -12.56 -6.97 16.94
C LEU A 260 -13.07 -7.73 18.18
N ASP A 261 -14.36 -8.04 18.23
CA ASP A 261 -15.00 -8.77 19.33
C ASP A 261 -14.40 -10.17 19.56
N ILE A 262 -13.77 -10.76 18.54
CA ILE A 262 -13.15 -12.08 18.62
C ILE A 262 -11.82 -12.01 19.39
N PHE A 263 -11.15 -10.86 19.41
CA PHE A 263 -9.83 -10.69 20.05
C PHE A 263 -9.95 -10.49 21.56
N THR A 264 -10.65 -11.38 22.27
CA THR A 264 -11.03 -11.22 23.68
C THR A 264 -9.86 -11.13 24.66
N GLU A 265 -8.70 -11.71 24.33
CA GLU A 265 -7.50 -11.69 25.20
C GLU A 265 -6.32 -10.91 24.60
N LEU A 266 -6.44 -10.36 23.39
CA LEU A 266 -5.34 -9.67 22.72
C LEU A 266 -4.82 -8.45 23.52
N ILE A 267 -3.49 -8.38 23.65
CA ILE A 267 -2.72 -7.32 24.33
C ILE A 267 -1.75 -6.65 23.35
N GLU A 268 -1.09 -7.43 22.49
CA GLU A 268 -0.09 -6.92 21.54
C GLU A 268 -0.38 -7.40 20.10
N ALA A 269 -0.31 -6.47 19.14
CA ALA A 269 -0.52 -6.72 17.73
C ALA A 269 0.58 -6.08 16.88
N ASN A 270 1.47 -6.88 16.31
CA ASN A 270 2.53 -6.44 15.40
C ASN A 270 2.12 -6.79 13.97
N LEU A 271 1.60 -5.82 13.23
CA LEU A 271 0.95 -6.01 11.95
C LEU A 271 1.76 -5.41 10.80
N THR A 272 1.31 -5.65 9.57
CA THR A 272 1.94 -5.07 8.36
C THR A 272 1.45 -3.66 8.08
N TYR A 273 0.15 -3.41 8.28
CA TYR A 273 -0.51 -2.17 7.88
C TYR A 273 -0.88 -1.30 9.08
N ALA A 274 -0.48 -0.03 9.07
CA ALA A 274 -0.82 0.91 10.14
C ALA A 274 -2.33 1.16 10.26
N SER A 275 -3.09 1.01 9.17
CA SER A 275 -4.55 1.14 9.18
C SER A 275 -5.24 0.07 10.04
N HIS A 276 -4.64 -1.12 10.19
CA HIS A 276 -5.16 -2.13 11.10
C HIS A 276 -5.04 -1.71 12.56
N CYS A 277 -3.96 -1.01 12.93
CA CYS A 277 -3.79 -0.47 14.28
C CYS A 277 -4.80 0.62 14.62
N CYS A 278 -5.39 1.30 13.63
CA CYS A 278 -6.49 2.23 13.85
C CYS A 278 -7.74 1.56 14.42
N ALA A 279 -8.00 0.30 14.05
CA ALA A 279 -9.12 -0.45 14.58
C ALA A 279 -8.96 -0.68 16.10
N PHE A 280 -7.73 -0.99 16.53
CA PHE A 280 -7.39 -1.21 17.93
C PHE A 280 -7.26 0.07 18.75
N ALA A 281 -6.82 1.18 18.15
CA ALA A 281 -6.63 2.46 18.85
C ALA A 281 -7.93 3.01 19.46
N ASN A 282 -9.07 2.81 18.78
CA ASN A 282 -10.38 3.27 19.23
C ASN A 282 -11.17 2.21 20.02
N TRP A 283 -10.61 1.00 20.16
CA TRP A 283 -11.28 -0.12 20.80
C TRP A 283 -10.86 -0.23 22.27
N LYS A 284 -11.80 0.07 23.17
CA LYS A 284 -11.59 -0.05 24.62
C LYS A 284 -12.24 -1.33 25.11
N LYS A 285 -11.44 -2.27 25.59
CA LYS A 285 -11.93 -3.46 26.30
C LYS A 285 -12.37 -3.05 27.70
N ASN A 286 -13.60 -3.40 28.09
CA ASN A 286 -14.00 -3.32 29.49
C ASN A 286 -13.76 -4.69 30.14
N GLN A 287 -12.79 -4.79 31.04
CA GLN A 287 -12.61 -6.00 31.85
C GLN A 287 -13.82 -6.15 32.80
N SER A 288 -14.45 -7.32 32.79
CA SER A 288 -15.64 -7.60 33.60
C SER A 288 -15.35 -7.85 35.09
N ALA A 289 -14.09 -8.11 35.47
CA ALA A 289 -13.69 -8.29 36.87
C ALA A 289 -12.21 -7.93 37.09
N LYS A 290 -11.91 -7.10 38.09
CA LYS A 290 -10.52 -6.81 38.53
C LYS A 290 -10.02 -7.95 39.41
N HIS A 291 -8.73 -8.28 39.33
CA HIS A 291 -8.14 -9.22 40.27
C HIS A 291 -8.20 -8.66 41.71
N PRO A 292 -8.48 -9.46 42.76
CA PRO A 292 -8.61 -8.96 44.14
C PRO A 292 -7.38 -8.21 44.66
N LEU A 293 -6.19 -8.58 44.16
CA LEU A 293 -4.90 -7.98 44.52
C LEU A 293 -4.71 -6.56 43.96
N CYS A 294 -5.58 -6.09 43.06
CA CYS A 294 -5.47 -4.77 42.45
C CYS A 294 -5.69 -3.59 43.39
N ASN A 295 -6.19 -3.86 44.61
CA ASN A 295 -6.30 -2.86 45.68
C ASN A 295 -4.98 -2.64 46.44
N MET A 296 -3.93 -3.42 46.16
CA MET A 296 -2.64 -3.29 46.83
C MET A 296 -1.73 -2.33 46.03
N SER A 297 -1.45 -1.15 46.58
CA SER A 297 -0.82 -0.02 45.88
C SER A 297 0.64 -0.24 45.45
N GLN A 298 1.29 -1.29 45.95
CA GLN A 298 2.71 -1.60 45.66
C GLN A 298 2.91 -2.41 44.37
N ILE A 299 1.93 -3.20 43.93
CA ILE A 299 2.09 -4.12 42.79
C ILE A 299 2.31 -3.38 41.46
N ASN A 300 1.83 -2.15 41.32
CA ASN A 300 2.07 -1.32 40.13
C ASN A 300 3.55 -0.94 39.95
N TYR A 301 4.32 -0.88 41.04
CA TYR A 301 5.75 -0.52 41.00
C TYR A 301 6.64 -1.75 40.89
N ASP A 302 6.28 -2.85 41.55
CA ASP A 302 7.08 -4.07 41.57
C ASP A 302 6.93 -4.89 40.28
N GLU A 303 5.71 -4.96 39.73
CA GLU A 303 5.39 -5.76 38.53
C GLU A 303 4.43 -4.99 37.59
N PRO A 304 4.92 -3.97 36.87
CA PRO A 304 4.09 -3.07 36.08
C PRO A 304 3.34 -3.78 34.93
N ASN A 305 3.92 -4.84 34.37
CA ASN A 305 3.29 -5.63 33.31
C ASN A 305 2.10 -6.45 33.85
N TRP A 306 2.30 -7.11 35.00
CA TRP A 306 1.24 -7.88 35.66
C TRP A 306 0.08 -6.97 36.08
N TYR A 307 0.38 -5.78 36.64
CA TYR A 307 -0.63 -4.80 37.03
C TYR A 307 -1.43 -4.28 35.83
N ASN A 308 -0.76 -3.97 34.71
CA ASN A 308 -1.44 -3.55 33.48
C ASN A 308 -2.37 -4.62 32.93
N GLU A 309 -2.02 -5.90 33.07
CA GLU A 309 -2.80 -7.03 32.56
C GLU A 309 -4.01 -7.37 33.45
N HIS A 310 -3.86 -7.31 34.79
CA HIS A 310 -4.86 -7.83 35.73
C HIS A 310 -5.65 -6.76 36.49
N CYS A 311 -5.21 -5.49 36.47
CA CYS A 311 -5.75 -4.42 37.31
C CYS A 311 -6.30 -3.22 36.55
N LYS A 312 -5.91 -3.03 35.28
CA LYS A 312 -6.48 -1.96 34.45
C LYS A 312 -7.87 -2.33 33.96
N GLN A 313 -8.83 -1.48 34.31
CA GLN A 313 -10.25 -1.61 33.94
C GLN A 313 -10.47 -1.49 32.42
N VAL A 314 -9.53 -0.85 31.72
CA VAL A 314 -9.46 -0.76 30.26
C VAL A 314 -8.06 -1.19 29.81
N THR A 315 -7.97 -2.30 29.09
CA THR A 315 -6.75 -2.75 28.42
C THR A 315 -6.74 -2.21 27.00
N GLU A 316 -5.75 -1.38 26.68
CA GLU A 316 -5.49 -0.91 25.33
C GLU A 316 -4.54 -1.88 24.64
N VAL A 317 -4.86 -2.26 23.40
CA VAL A 317 -4.00 -3.14 22.60
C VAL A 317 -2.82 -2.33 22.09
N THR A 318 -1.61 -2.76 22.45
CA THR A 318 -0.39 -2.18 21.89
C THR A 318 -0.24 -2.66 20.45
N CYS A 319 -0.35 -1.74 19.49
CA CYS A 319 -0.30 -2.09 18.08
C CYS A 319 0.84 -1.39 17.33
N SER A 320 1.53 -2.12 16.45
CA SER A 320 2.56 -1.62 15.56
C SER A 320 2.32 -2.08 14.10
N PRO A 321 2.68 -1.30 13.07
CA PRO A 321 3.20 0.07 13.13
C PRO A 321 2.12 1.08 13.51
N LYS A 322 2.52 2.12 14.25
CA LYS A 322 1.60 3.20 14.64
C LYS A 322 1.14 3.98 13.39
N PRO A 323 -0.14 4.43 13.35
CA PRO A 323 -0.64 5.32 12.31
C PRO A 323 0.25 6.55 12.14
N ASP A 324 0.57 6.89 10.89
CA ASP A 324 1.40 8.04 10.55
C ASP A 324 0.54 9.24 10.15
N ALA A 325 1.20 10.38 9.92
CA ALA A 325 0.49 11.59 9.50
C ALA A 325 -0.23 11.39 8.16
N PHE A 326 0.27 10.53 7.26
CA PHE A 326 -0.29 10.34 5.91
C PHE A 326 -1.51 9.41 5.89
N ASN A 327 -1.65 8.51 6.87
CA ASN A 327 -2.78 7.61 7.06
C ASN A 327 -3.38 7.75 8.47
N PRO A 328 -4.03 8.90 8.78
CA PRO A 328 -4.75 9.05 10.03
C PRO A 328 -5.91 8.04 10.10
N CYS A 329 -6.30 7.66 11.32
CA CYS A 329 -7.39 6.72 11.62
C CYS A 329 -8.79 7.29 11.34
N GLU A 330 -8.97 7.86 10.16
CA GLU A 330 -10.14 8.54 9.68
C GLU A 330 -10.51 7.99 8.30
N ASP A 331 -11.77 8.14 7.93
CA ASP A 331 -12.21 7.93 6.54
C ASP A 331 -11.50 8.92 5.58
N ILE A 332 -11.58 8.65 4.27
CA ILE A 332 -10.88 9.42 3.22
C ILE A 332 -11.06 10.94 3.41
N MET A 333 -12.31 11.42 3.55
CA MET A 333 -12.59 12.84 3.78
C MET A 333 -12.61 13.26 5.26
N GLY A 334 -12.87 12.32 6.17
CA GLY A 334 -12.94 12.54 7.63
C GLY A 334 -14.15 13.37 8.10
N TYR A 335 -14.39 14.55 7.50
CA TYR A 335 -15.43 15.49 7.93
C TYR A 335 -16.69 15.43 7.06
N ILE A 336 -17.86 15.46 7.72
CA ILE A 336 -19.17 15.45 7.03
C ILE A 336 -19.36 16.65 6.09
N TYR A 337 -18.88 17.84 6.45
CA TYR A 337 -19.02 19.02 5.60
C TYR A 337 -18.17 18.93 4.33
N LEU A 338 -16.96 18.35 4.42
CA LEU A 338 -16.12 18.10 3.24
C LEU A 338 -16.77 17.09 2.28
N ARG A 339 -17.45 16.08 2.82
CA ARG A 339 -18.22 15.11 2.01
C ARG A 339 -19.34 15.76 1.22
N VAL A 340 -20.11 16.66 1.84
CA VAL A 340 -21.17 17.39 1.13
C VAL A 340 -20.57 18.30 0.06
N LEU A 341 -19.47 18.99 0.38
CA LEU A 341 -18.80 19.90 -0.54
C LEU A 341 -18.18 19.20 -1.76
N ILE A 342 -17.53 18.05 -1.59
CA ILE A 342 -16.89 17.34 -2.72
C ILE A 342 -17.90 16.86 -3.75
N TRP A 343 -19.08 16.39 -3.30
CA TRP A 343 -20.19 16.06 -4.21
C TRP A 343 -20.70 17.28 -4.97
N PHE A 344 -20.88 18.40 -4.28
CA PHE A 344 -21.32 19.64 -4.92
C PHE A 344 -20.30 20.16 -5.94
N ILE A 345 -19.03 20.26 -5.56
CA ILE A 345 -17.95 20.76 -6.42
C ILE A 345 -17.74 19.85 -7.63
N SER A 346 -17.75 18.52 -7.45
CA SER A 346 -17.56 17.56 -8.56
C SER A 346 -18.67 17.68 -9.61
N ILE A 347 -19.94 17.68 -9.20
CA ILE A 347 -21.08 17.79 -10.11
C ILE A 347 -21.06 19.13 -10.87
N MET A 348 -20.77 20.24 -10.18
CA MET A 348 -20.68 21.56 -10.79
C MET A 348 -19.53 21.65 -11.79
N THR A 349 -18.37 21.10 -11.45
CA THR A 349 -17.19 21.08 -12.32
C THR A 349 -17.45 20.27 -13.60
N ILE A 350 -18.03 19.07 -13.47
CA ILE A 350 -18.36 18.21 -14.62
C ILE A 350 -19.39 18.90 -15.51
N THR A 351 -20.50 19.34 -14.92
CA THR A 351 -21.62 19.92 -15.67
C THR A 351 -21.20 21.22 -16.37
N GLY A 352 -20.51 22.11 -15.66
CA GLY A 352 -20.05 23.40 -16.19
C GLY A 352 -19.09 23.23 -17.37
N ASN A 353 -18.06 22.40 -17.20
CA ASN A 353 -17.05 22.19 -18.25
C ASN A 353 -17.59 21.37 -19.43
N PHE A 354 -18.48 20.41 -19.18
CA PHE A 354 -19.19 19.70 -20.25
C PHE A 354 -20.03 20.65 -21.11
N VAL A 355 -20.81 21.53 -20.49
CA VAL A 355 -21.59 22.55 -21.22
C VAL A 355 -20.68 23.48 -22.02
N VAL A 356 -19.55 23.92 -21.45
CA VAL A 356 -18.57 24.76 -22.18
C VAL A 356 -18.05 24.03 -23.42
N LEU A 357 -17.64 22.76 -23.30
CA LEU A 357 -17.18 21.94 -24.43
C LEU A 357 -18.26 21.80 -25.49
N VAL A 358 -19.49 21.45 -25.11
CA VAL A 358 -20.60 21.29 -26.05
C VAL A 358 -20.89 22.61 -26.77
N VAL A 359 -20.98 23.74 -26.06
CA VAL A 359 -21.25 25.05 -26.68
C VAL A 359 -20.14 25.44 -27.65
N LEU A 360 -18.87 25.25 -27.28
CA LEU A 360 -17.74 25.65 -28.13
C LEU A 360 -17.58 24.76 -29.36
N LEU A 361 -17.82 23.44 -29.23
CA LEU A 361 -17.68 22.48 -30.32
C LEU A 361 -18.89 22.49 -31.29
N THR A 362 -20.09 22.79 -30.80
CA THR A 362 -21.32 22.83 -31.62
C THR A 362 -21.59 24.20 -32.26
N SER A 363 -20.80 25.22 -31.92
CA SER A 363 -20.93 26.57 -32.46
C SER A 363 -20.65 26.59 -33.97
N ARG A 364 -21.52 27.23 -34.76
CA ARG A 364 -21.40 27.36 -36.24
C ARG A 364 -20.24 28.26 -36.70
N TYR A 365 -19.57 28.92 -35.77
CA TYR A 365 -18.52 29.89 -36.05
C TYR A 365 -17.15 29.20 -36.16
N LYS A 366 -16.23 29.76 -36.97
CA LYS A 366 -14.87 29.22 -37.14
C LYS A 366 -14.14 29.07 -35.80
N LEU A 367 -13.38 27.98 -35.64
CA LEU A 367 -12.56 27.70 -34.46
C LEU A 367 -11.35 28.65 -34.43
N THR A 368 -11.40 29.65 -33.55
CA THR A 368 -10.27 30.57 -33.33
C THR A 368 -9.29 29.99 -32.31
N VAL A 369 -8.03 30.43 -32.32
CA VAL A 369 -7.00 29.97 -31.37
C VAL A 369 -7.47 30.05 -29.91
N PRO A 370 -8.06 31.16 -29.42
CA PRO A 370 -8.48 31.23 -28.03
C PRO A 370 -9.66 30.30 -27.71
N ARG A 371 -10.54 30.02 -28.68
CA ARG A 371 -11.64 29.05 -28.49
C ARG A 371 -11.11 27.63 -28.37
N TYR A 372 -10.11 27.28 -29.18
CA TYR A 372 -9.42 26.00 -29.09
C TYR A 372 -8.71 25.83 -27.74
N LEU A 373 -7.99 26.85 -27.26
CA LEU A 373 -7.34 26.80 -25.95
C LEU A 373 -8.35 26.67 -24.80
N MET A 374 -9.49 27.37 -24.86
CA MET A 374 -10.58 27.20 -23.88
C MET A 374 -11.20 25.79 -23.90
N CYS A 375 -11.24 25.11 -25.05
CA CYS A 375 -11.69 23.72 -25.11
C CYS A 375 -10.72 22.79 -24.39
N ASN A 376 -9.41 22.97 -24.59
CA ASN A 376 -8.40 22.16 -23.89
C ASN A 376 -8.45 22.37 -22.38
N LEU A 377 -8.68 23.61 -21.91
CA LEU A 377 -8.83 23.88 -20.49
C LEU A 377 -10.09 23.21 -19.92
N ALA A 378 -11.23 23.35 -20.59
CA ALA A 378 -12.47 22.70 -20.16
C ALA A 378 -12.35 21.17 -20.14
N PHE A 379 -11.54 20.58 -21.03
CA PHE A 379 -11.20 19.16 -20.99
C PHE A 379 -10.36 18.79 -19.76
N ALA A 380 -9.32 19.57 -19.45
CA ALA A 380 -8.50 19.37 -18.25
C ALA A 380 -9.37 19.43 -16.97
N ASP A 381 -10.21 20.45 -16.85
CA ASP A 381 -11.09 20.65 -15.70
C ASP A 381 -12.18 19.57 -15.60
N LEU A 382 -12.64 19.02 -16.73
CA LEU A 382 -13.53 17.85 -16.75
C LEU A 382 -12.85 16.61 -16.16
N CYS A 383 -11.59 16.35 -16.50
CA CYS A 383 -10.79 15.27 -15.91
C CYS A 383 -10.63 15.46 -14.39
N MET A 384 -10.43 16.70 -13.93
CA MET A 384 -10.40 17.02 -12.49
C MET A 384 -11.74 16.70 -11.82
N GLY A 385 -12.86 17.02 -12.46
CA GLY A 385 -14.21 16.67 -11.99
C GLY A 385 -14.43 15.16 -11.86
N ILE A 386 -13.96 14.36 -12.83
CA ILE A 386 -14.03 12.89 -12.81
C ILE A 386 -13.23 12.33 -11.62
N TYR A 387 -12.03 12.86 -11.38
CA TYR A 387 -11.22 12.49 -10.22
C TYR A 387 -11.96 12.73 -8.90
N LEU A 388 -12.55 13.92 -8.70
CA LEU A 388 -13.28 14.23 -7.47
C LEU A 388 -14.50 13.31 -7.28
N LEU A 389 -15.19 12.97 -8.37
CA LEU A 389 -16.33 12.05 -8.34
C LEU A 389 -15.90 10.63 -7.94
N LEU A 390 -14.74 10.16 -8.42
CA LEU A 390 -14.18 8.86 -8.03
C LEU A 390 -13.89 8.82 -6.53
N ILE A 391 -13.21 9.85 -5.99
CA ILE A 391 -12.91 9.94 -4.56
C ILE A 391 -14.19 10.00 -3.72
N ALA A 392 -15.17 10.82 -4.13
CA ALA A 392 -16.45 10.93 -3.43
C ALA A 392 -17.25 9.60 -3.42
N SER A 393 -17.15 8.82 -4.51
CA SER A 393 -17.80 7.52 -4.64
C SER A 393 -17.17 6.45 -3.74
N VAL A 394 -15.85 6.48 -3.57
CA VAL A 394 -15.15 5.51 -2.70
C VAL A 394 -15.32 5.88 -1.23
N ASP A 395 -15.34 7.17 -0.89
CA ASP A 395 -15.56 7.63 0.49
C ASP A 395 -16.92 7.16 1.03
N ILE A 396 -17.99 7.18 0.22
CA ILE A 396 -19.30 6.66 0.65
C ILE A 396 -19.34 5.12 0.75
N GLN A 397 -18.62 4.40 -0.12
CA GLN A 397 -18.56 2.93 -0.10
C GLN A 397 -17.75 2.39 1.09
N THR A 398 -16.74 3.12 1.53
CA THR A 398 -15.80 2.68 2.58
C THR A 398 -16.11 3.29 3.95
N GLN A 399 -17.24 4.00 4.07
CA GLN A 399 -17.67 4.69 5.28
C GLN A 399 -17.62 3.76 6.50
N SER A 400 -17.02 4.25 7.59
CA SER A 400 -16.88 3.57 8.90
C SER A 400 -16.13 2.23 8.92
N GLN A 401 -15.72 1.72 7.76
CA GLN A 401 -14.92 0.50 7.62
C GLN A 401 -13.64 0.74 6.81
N TYR A 402 -13.19 2.00 6.70
CA TYR A 402 -12.02 2.36 5.92
C TYR A 402 -10.75 1.61 6.35
N TYR A 403 -10.61 1.22 7.63
CA TYR A 403 -9.47 0.43 8.09
C TYR A 403 -9.32 -0.94 7.39
N ASN A 404 -10.42 -1.54 6.92
CA ASN A 404 -10.45 -2.84 6.22
C ASN A 404 -10.47 -2.71 4.69
N TYR A 405 -10.96 -1.58 4.16
CA TYR A 405 -11.06 -1.36 2.71
C TYR A 405 -10.01 -0.39 2.15
N GLY A 406 -9.41 0.45 3.00
CA GLY A 406 -8.44 1.47 2.63
C GLY A 406 -7.19 0.89 1.98
N ILE A 407 -6.67 -0.23 2.50
CA ILE A 407 -5.53 -0.94 1.89
C ILE A 407 -5.90 -1.45 0.50
N SER A 408 -7.11 -1.98 0.31
CA SER A 408 -7.57 -2.45 -1.01
C SER A 408 -7.75 -1.29 -2.00
N TRP A 409 -8.15 -0.12 -1.53
CA TRP A 409 -8.25 1.09 -2.33
C TRP A 409 -6.85 1.59 -2.75
N GLN A 410 -5.96 1.79 -1.77
CA GLN A 410 -4.60 2.31 -1.97
C GLN A 410 -3.75 1.36 -2.83
N THR A 411 -3.81 0.05 -2.60
CA THR A 411 -3.07 -0.96 -3.39
C THR A 411 -3.78 -1.36 -4.68
N GLY A 412 -5.01 -0.91 -4.88
CA GLY A 412 -5.80 -1.25 -6.05
C GLY A 412 -5.51 -0.36 -7.26
N PRO A 413 -5.96 -0.76 -8.46
CA PRO A 413 -5.85 0.05 -9.66
C PRO A 413 -6.66 1.35 -9.58
N GLY A 414 -7.72 1.38 -8.75
CA GLY A 414 -8.60 2.54 -8.59
C GLY A 414 -7.86 3.78 -8.11
N CYS A 415 -6.99 3.65 -7.11
CA CYS A 415 -6.21 4.78 -6.60
C CYS A 415 -5.16 5.26 -7.62
N SER A 416 -4.56 4.33 -8.37
CA SER A 416 -3.62 4.70 -9.45
C SER A 416 -4.32 5.47 -10.59
N ILE A 417 -5.55 5.07 -10.96
CA ILE A 417 -6.35 5.77 -11.96
C ILE A 417 -6.75 7.16 -11.46
N ALA A 418 -7.19 7.28 -10.20
CA ALA A 418 -7.51 8.56 -9.59
C ALA A 418 -6.30 9.50 -9.55
N GLY A 419 -5.13 8.97 -9.11
CA GLY A 419 -3.86 9.67 -9.08
C GLY A 419 -3.39 10.16 -10.45
N PHE A 420 -3.58 9.34 -11.48
CA PHE A 420 -3.31 9.74 -12.86
C PHE A 420 -4.20 10.92 -13.29
N PHE A 421 -5.52 10.84 -13.08
CA PHE A 421 -6.44 11.90 -13.49
C PHE A 421 -6.17 13.22 -12.78
N THR A 422 -5.87 13.21 -11.49
CA THR A 422 -5.60 14.45 -10.73
C THR A 422 -4.33 15.14 -11.21
N VAL A 423 -3.21 14.41 -11.37
CA VAL A 423 -1.95 15.00 -11.85
C VAL A 423 -2.06 15.42 -13.31
N PHE A 424 -2.65 14.58 -14.17
CA PHE A 424 -2.86 14.93 -15.58
C PHE A 424 -3.70 16.21 -15.71
N ALA A 425 -4.82 16.28 -14.99
CA ALA A 425 -5.72 17.43 -15.05
C ALA A 425 -5.06 18.69 -14.53
N SER A 426 -4.35 18.64 -13.41
CA SER A 426 -3.68 19.81 -12.83
C SER A 426 -2.58 20.34 -13.73
N GLU A 427 -1.67 19.47 -14.19
CA GLU A 427 -0.53 19.87 -15.03
C GLU A 427 -1.00 20.38 -16.40
N PHE A 428 -1.98 19.71 -17.01
CA PHE A 428 -2.51 20.14 -18.31
C PHE A 428 -3.28 21.45 -18.20
N SER A 429 -3.99 21.68 -17.09
CA SER A 429 -4.69 22.94 -16.82
C SER A 429 -3.70 24.10 -16.67
N VAL A 430 -2.67 23.97 -15.82
CA VAL A 430 -1.62 25.00 -15.63
C VAL A 430 -0.87 25.30 -16.93
N TYR A 431 -0.51 24.26 -17.70
CA TYR A 431 0.11 24.43 -19.01
C TYR A 431 -0.81 25.22 -19.96
N THR A 432 -2.08 24.82 -20.05
CA THR A 432 -3.07 25.46 -20.93
C THR A 432 -3.29 26.92 -20.54
N LEU A 433 -3.40 27.23 -19.25
CA LEU A 433 -3.48 28.60 -18.74
C LEU A 433 -2.27 29.41 -19.17
N THR A 434 -1.06 28.88 -18.97
CA THR A 434 0.18 29.54 -19.39
C THR A 434 0.17 29.85 -20.89
N VAL A 435 -0.24 28.91 -21.74
CA VAL A 435 -0.35 29.14 -23.20
C VAL A 435 -1.43 30.17 -23.54
N ILE A 436 -2.59 30.16 -22.87
CA ILE A 436 -3.62 31.21 -23.02
C ILE A 436 -3.01 32.58 -22.71
N THR A 437 -2.24 32.72 -21.64
CA THR A 437 -1.64 34.01 -21.27
C THR A 437 -0.60 34.48 -22.28
N LEU A 438 0.26 33.58 -22.77
CA LEU A 438 1.26 33.88 -23.79
C LEU A 438 0.63 34.26 -25.12
N GLU A 439 -0.41 33.54 -25.56
CA GLU A 439 -1.17 33.88 -26.76
C GLU A 439 -1.75 35.28 -26.64
N ARG A 440 -2.31 35.62 -25.47
CA ARG A 440 -2.93 36.92 -25.24
C ARG A 440 -1.93 38.05 -25.18
N TRP A 441 -0.80 37.83 -24.51
CA TRP A 441 0.29 38.79 -24.51
C TRP A 441 0.79 39.05 -25.94
N HIS A 442 1.08 37.98 -26.70
CA HIS A 442 1.54 38.09 -28.06
C HIS A 442 0.53 38.82 -28.97
N THR A 443 -0.75 38.44 -28.92
CA THR A 443 -1.80 39.04 -29.76
C THR A 443 -2.03 40.53 -29.42
N ILE A 444 -1.94 40.93 -28.15
CA ILE A 444 -2.12 42.33 -27.73
C ILE A 444 -0.90 43.18 -28.09
N THR A 445 0.31 42.70 -27.78
CA THR A 445 1.55 43.46 -28.02
C THR A 445 1.84 43.62 -29.52
N TYR A 446 1.53 42.61 -30.34
CA TYR A 446 1.76 42.63 -31.79
C TYR A 446 0.50 42.89 -32.61
N ALA A 447 -0.56 43.47 -32.02
CA ALA A 447 -1.85 43.70 -32.67
C ALA A 447 -1.77 44.47 -34.01
N MET A 448 -0.72 45.30 -34.19
CA MET A 448 -0.50 46.14 -35.38
C MET A 448 0.34 45.47 -36.49
N GLN A 449 0.91 44.27 -36.26
CA GLN A 449 1.72 43.54 -37.24
C GLN A 449 0.96 42.31 -37.79
N LEU A 450 0.27 42.49 -38.92
CA LEU A 450 -0.63 41.47 -39.49
C LEU A 450 0.07 40.14 -39.85
N GLU A 451 1.37 40.16 -40.12
CA GLU A 451 2.19 38.99 -40.52
C GLU A 451 2.62 38.08 -39.36
N ARG A 452 2.61 38.58 -38.10
CA ARG A 452 3.06 37.81 -36.92
C ARG A 452 1.95 37.06 -36.19
N LYS A 453 0.72 37.00 -36.72
CA LYS A 453 -0.41 36.36 -36.02
C LYS A 453 -0.19 34.85 -35.82
N VAL A 454 -0.34 34.40 -34.57
CA VAL A 454 -0.31 32.99 -34.20
C VAL A 454 -1.44 32.25 -34.93
N ARG A 455 -1.07 31.35 -35.83
CA ARG A 455 -2.01 30.49 -36.57
C ARG A 455 -2.42 29.28 -35.73
N LEU A 456 -3.61 28.73 -36.00
CA LEU A 456 -4.15 27.54 -35.33
C LEU A 456 -3.21 26.33 -35.40
N ARG A 457 -2.45 26.16 -36.50
CA ARG A 457 -1.47 25.06 -36.64
C ARG A 457 -0.38 25.10 -35.57
N HIS A 458 0.14 26.29 -35.24
CA HIS A 458 1.15 26.46 -34.18
C HIS A 458 0.54 26.17 -32.82
N ALA A 459 -0.66 26.68 -32.54
CA ALA A 459 -1.35 26.43 -31.28
C ALA A 459 -1.66 24.92 -31.08
N LEU A 460 -2.05 24.21 -32.14
CA LEU A 460 -2.27 22.77 -32.09
C LEU A 460 -0.98 22.02 -31.75
N ALA A 461 0.14 22.34 -32.41
CA ALA A 461 1.42 21.70 -32.12
C ALA A 461 1.89 21.94 -30.66
N ILE A 462 1.75 23.17 -30.17
CA ILE A 462 2.08 23.54 -28.78
C ILE A 462 1.20 22.74 -27.79
N MET A 463 -0.11 22.68 -28.04
CA MET A 463 -1.04 21.96 -27.16
C MET A 463 -0.82 20.44 -27.17
N VAL A 464 -0.48 19.85 -28.31
CA VAL A 464 -0.10 18.42 -28.38
C VAL A 464 1.16 18.16 -27.55
N GLY A 465 2.16 19.04 -27.62
CA GLY A 465 3.35 18.96 -26.78
C GLY A 465 3.03 19.02 -25.28
N GLY A 466 2.17 19.96 -24.88
CA GLY A 466 1.68 20.07 -23.50
C GLY A 466 0.91 18.83 -23.03
N LEU A 467 0.04 18.29 -23.88
CA LEU A 467 -0.73 17.08 -23.57
C LEU A 467 0.18 15.88 -23.35
N VAL A 468 1.17 15.67 -24.22
CA VAL A 468 2.16 14.59 -24.07
C VAL A 468 2.97 14.76 -22.79
N PHE A 469 3.40 15.98 -22.50
CA PHE A 469 4.13 16.31 -21.29
C PHE A 469 3.33 15.99 -20.01
N SER A 470 2.10 16.50 -19.90
CA SER A 470 1.23 16.25 -18.74
C SER A 470 0.89 14.76 -18.59
N PHE A 471 0.71 14.05 -19.71
CA PHE A 471 0.50 12.61 -19.70
C PHE A 471 1.72 11.86 -19.15
N ILE A 472 2.94 12.21 -19.58
CA ILE A 472 4.17 11.59 -19.09
C ILE A 472 4.31 11.83 -17.58
N ILE A 473 4.15 13.07 -17.11
CA ILE A 473 4.27 13.39 -15.68
C ILE A 473 3.27 12.57 -14.85
N ALA A 474 2.00 12.48 -15.27
CA ALA A 474 0.99 11.67 -14.59
C ALA A 474 1.24 10.16 -14.65
N LEU A 475 2.00 9.69 -15.65
CA LEU A 475 2.33 8.27 -15.80
C LEU A 475 3.52 7.86 -14.91
N LEU A 476 4.44 8.77 -14.59
CA LEU A 476 5.67 8.45 -13.84
C LEU A 476 5.41 7.78 -12.48
N PRO A 477 4.44 8.21 -11.64
CA PRO A 477 4.15 7.51 -10.39
C PRO A 477 3.49 6.14 -10.59
N VAL A 478 2.82 5.91 -11.71
CA VAL A 478 2.28 4.58 -12.07
C VAL A 478 3.41 3.62 -12.46
N LEU A 479 4.47 4.14 -13.10
CA LEU A 479 5.67 3.39 -13.49
C LEU A 479 6.67 3.18 -12.33
N GLY A 480 6.35 3.65 -11.12
CA GLY A 480 7.16 3.42 -9.91
C GLY A 480 8.25 4.46 -9.64
N VAL A 481 8.25 5.61 -10.33
CA VAL A 481 9.16 6.73 -9.99
C VAL A 481 8.73 7.44 -8.69
N SER A 482 7.44 7.41 -8.41
CA SER A 482 6.80 7.84 -7.16
C SER A 482 5.65 6.88 -6.86
N SER A 483 4.77 7.20 -5.90
CA SER A 483 3.62 6.36 -5.58
C SER A 483 2.37 7.17 -5.28
N TYR A 484 1.26 6.80 -5.90
CA TYR A 484 -0.07 7.31 -5.56
C TYR A 484 -0.69 6.60 -4.34
N MET A 485 -0.07 5.53 -3.84
CA MET A 485 -0.68 4.65 -2.85
C MET A 485 -0.52 5.14 -1.41
N LYS A 486 0.37 6.10 -1.16
CA LYS A 486 0.77 6.54 0.19
C LYS A 486 -0.34 7.30 0.93
N VAL A 487 -1.15 8.07 0.22
CA VAL A 487 -2.22 8.91 0.79
C VAL A 487 -3.57 8.46 0.24
N SER A 488 -4.61 8.44 1.08
CA SER A 488 -5.97 7.98 0.73
C SER A 488 -6.63 8.71 -0.46
N ILE A 489 -6.22 9.96 -0.70
CA ILE A 489 -6.70 10.84 -1.79
C ILE A 489 -5.91 10.60 -3.10
N CYS A 490 -4.93 9.70 -3.09
CA CYS A 490 -4.19 9.27 -4.28
C CYS A 490 -3.27 10.34 -4.91
N LEU A 491 -2.71 11.23 -4.10
CA LEU A 491 -1.71 12.20 -4.53
C LEU A 491 -0.29 11.63 -4.38
N PRO A 492 0.64 12.00 -5.28
CA PRO A 492 2.02 11.52 -5.22
C PRO A 492 2.76 12.26 -4.11
N MET A 493 2.66 11.76 -2.88
CA MET A 493 3.25 12.37 -1.68
C MET A 493 4.29 11.46 -1.02
N ASP A 494 4.88 10.54 -1.79
CA ASP A 494 5.93 9.67 -1.32
C ASP A 494 7.25 10.43 -1.13
N ILE A 495 7.73 10.49 0.11
CA ILE A 495 8.96 11.19 0.52
C ILE A 495 10.03 10.24 1.09
N GLU A 496 9.80 8.94 1.04
CA GLU A 496 10.73 7.95 1.59
C GLU A 496 11.97 7.79 0.69
N SER A 497 11.75 7.80 -0.63
CA SER A 497 12.82 7.67 -1.61
C SER A 497 13.28 9.03 -2.15
N LEU A 498 14.58 9.16 -2.43
CA LEU A 498 15.14 10.38 -3.02
C LEU A 498 14.57 10.66 -4.42
N VAL A 499 14.25 9.61 -5.18
CA VAL A 499 13.65 9.71 -6.52
C VAL A 499 12.22 10.25 -6.42
N SER A 500 11.41 9.68 -5.52
CA SER A 500 10.04 10.14 -5.27
C SER A 500 10.02 11.60 -4.82
N GLN A 501 10.91 11.98 -3.88
CA GLN A 501 11.02 13.35 -3.40
C GLN A 501 11.44 14.32 -4.52
N SER A 502 12.40 13.92 -5.37
CA SER A 502 12.86 14.73 -6.50
C SER A 502 11.73 14.97 -7.52
N TYR A 503 10.92 13.96 -7.81
CA TYR A 503 9.75 14.07 -8.69
C TYR A 503 8.73 15.10 -8.16
N ILE A 504 8.40 15.04 -6.87
CA ILE A 504 7.45 15.96 -6.23
C ILE A 504 7.98 17.39 -6.31
N VAL A 505 9.23 17.61 -5.91
CA VAL A 505 9.86 18.94 -5.93
C VAL A 505 9.92 19.49 -7.35
N PHE A 506 10.30 18.66 -8.33
CA PHE A 506 10.35 19.05 -9.74
C PHE A 506 8.98 19.51 -10.25
N THR A 507 7.92 18.75 -9.98
CA THR A 507 6.54 19.07 -10.39
C THR A 507 6.07 20.38 -9.74
N LEU A 508 6.33 20.56 -8.44
CA LEU A 508 6.01 21.80 -7.73
C LEU A 508 6.78 23.02 -8.28
N LEU A 509 8.06 22.86 -8.60
CA LEU A 509 8.88 23.93 -9.18
C LEU A 509 8.41 24.32 -10.58
N LEU A 510 8.01 23.35 -11.41
CA LEU A 510 7.41 23.64 -12.72
C LEU A 510 6.16 24.50 -12.60
N ASN A 511 5.28 24.18 -11.66
CA ASN A 511 4.07 24.97 -11.40
C ASN A 511 4.40 26.40 -10.93
N MET A 512 5.42 26.56 -10.09
CA MET A 512 5.89 27.90 -9.69
C MET A 512 6.48 28.69 -10.86
N ILE A 513 7.26 28.04 -11.73
CA ILE A 513 7.84 28.69 -12.93
C ILE A 513 6.73 29.13 -13.89
N ALA A 514 5.73 28.27 -14.12
CA ALA A 514 4.57 28.60 -14.94
C ALA A 514 3.83 29.84 -14.40
N PHE A 515 3.61 29.88 -13.08
CA PHE A 515 2.99 31.02 -12.41
C PHE A 515 3.80 32.33 -12.58
N ILE A 516 5.12 32.28 -12.40
CA ILE A 516 6.00 33.44 -12.61
C ILE A 516 5.93 33.92 -14.07
N ALA A 517 5.95 32.99 -15.03
CA ALA A 517 5.84 33.32 -16.45
C ALA A 517 4.52 34.03 -16.77
N VAL A 518 3.41 33.52 -16.23
CA VAL A 518 2.09 34.16 -16.32
C VAL A 518 2.13 35.58 -15.74
N CYS A 519 2.67 35.76 -14.54
CA CYS A 519 2.77 37.07 -13.91
C CYS A 519 3.54 38.08 -14.77
N VAL A 520 4.71 37.69 -15.27
CA VAL A 520 5.54 38.54 -16.14
C VAL A 520 4.76 38.94 -17.40
N CYS A 521 4.07 37.99 -18.05
CA CYS A 521 3.27 38.26 -19.24
C CYS A 521 2.18 39.31 -18.95
N TYR A 522 1.52 39.25 -17.80
CA TYR A 522 0.48 40.23 -17.45
C TYR A 522 1.01 41.61 -17.12
N VAL A 523 2.14 41.69 -16.41
CA VAL A 523 2.81 42.96 -16.19
C VAL A 523 3.12 43.61 -17.55
N ARG A 524 3.63 42.84 -18.52
CA ARG A 524 3.88 43.32 -19.89
C ARG A 524 2.61 43.75 -20.62
N ILE A 525 1.52 42.98 -20.52
CA ILE A 525 0.20 43.35 -21.09
C ILE A 525 -0.27 44.68 -20.48
N TYR A 526 -0.24 44.80 -19.15
CA TYR A 526 -0.70 45.99 -18.43
C TYR A 526 0.10 47.24 -18.84
N LEU A 527 1.43 47.12 -18.91
CA LEU A 527 2.30 48.20 -19.38
C LEU A 527 2.02 48.58 -20.84
N THR A 528 1.75 47.60 -21.71
CA THR A 528 1.40 47.85 -23.12
C THR A 528 0.07 48.60 -23.24
N VAL A 529 -0.94 48.21 -22.48
CA VAL A 529 -2.28 48.83 -22.51
C VAL A 529 -2.30 50.23 -21.90
N ARG A 530 -1.42 50.52 -20.94
CA ARG A 530 -1.30 51.84 -20.29
C ARG A 530 -0.44 52.83 -21.09
N ASN A 531 0.28 52.39 -22.11
CA ASN A 531 1.13 53.25 -22.92
C ASN A 531 0.27 54.24 -23.74
N PRO A 532 0.41 55.57 -23.57
CA PRO A 532 -0.42 56.56 -24.24
C PRO A 532 -0.28 56.58 -25.77
N ASN A 533 0.83 56.06 -26.31
CA ASN A 533 1.06 55.93 -27.75
C ASN A 533 0.33 54.74 -28.37
N PHE A 534 -0.30 53.88 -27.56
CA PHE A 534 -1.07 52.74 -28.02
C PHE A 534 -2.56 53.11 -28.07
N ILE A 535 -3.14 53.12 -29.28
CA ILE A 535 -4.58 53.36 -29.46
C ILE A 535 -5.34 52.11 -28.98
N SER A 536 -5.59 52.04 -27.67
CA SER A 536 -6.30 50.95 -27.03
C SER A 536 -7.79 51.06 -27.29
N ARG A 537 -8.40 50.01 -27.84
CA ARG A 537 -9.86 49.93 -28.00
C ARG A 537 -10.45 49.57 -26.64
N ASN A 538 -11.53 50.23 -26.19
CA ASN A 538 -12.22 49.95 -24.92
C ASN A 538 -12.70 48.47 -24.75
N SER A 539 -12.59 47.64 -25.79
CA SER A 539 -12.74 46.19 -25.72
C SER A 539 -11.55 45.50 -25.05
N ASP A 540 -10.34 45.98 -25.29
CA ASP A 540 -9.09 45.26 -25.00
C ASP A 540 -8.71 45.42 -23.52
N THR A 541 -9.00 46.57 -22.91
CA THR A 541 -8.94 46.80 -21.46
C THR A 541 -9.93 45.90 -20.70
N ARG A 542 -11.16 45.75 -21.21
CA ARG A 542 -12.16 44.83 -20.63
C ARG A 542 -11.77 43.38 -20.78
N ILE A 543 -11.11 43.00 -21.86
CA ILE A 543 -10.59 41.64 -22.08
C ILE A 543 -9.41 41.36 -21.13
N ALA A 544 -8.45 42.28 -21.02
CA ALA A 544 -7.30 42.16 -20.11
C ALA A 544 -7.73 42.05 -18.62
N LYS A 545 -8.73 42.82 -18.17
CA LYS A 545 -9.27 42.72 -16.81
C LYS A 545 -9.89 41.35 -16.52
N ARG A 546 -10.57 40.73 -17.49
CA ARG A 546 -11.17 39.37 -17.35
C ARG A 546 -10.11 38.29 -17.22
N MET A 547 -9.07 38.45 -18.01
CA MET A 547 -7.89 37.60 -18.06
C MET A 547 -7.09 37.65 -16.75
N ALA A 548 -6.98 38.82 -16.13
CA ALA A 548 -6.36 39.00 -14.81
C ALA A 548 -7.17 38.34 -13.68
N ILE A 549 -8.51 38.35 -13.73
CA ILE A 549 -9.36 37.67 -12.73
C ILE A 549 -9.10 36.17 -12.74
N LEU A 550 -9.01 35.56 -13.93
CA LEU A 550 -8.80 34.12 -14.10
C LEU A 550 -7.46 33.64 -13.52
N ILE A 551 -6.44 34.49 -13.55
CA ILE A 551 -5.11 34.17 -13.00
C ILE A 551 -5.04 34.42 -11.51
N PHE A 552 -5.68 35.48 -11.04
CA PHE A 552 -5.74 35.74 -9.62
C PHE A 552 -6.48 34.63 -8.88
N THR A 553 -7.55 34.09 -9.47
CA THR A 553 -8.26 32.92 -8.93
C THR A 553 -7.38 31.67 -8.94
N ASP A 554 -6.64 31.43 -10.01
CA ASP A 554 -5.70 30.30 -10.12
C ASP A 554 -4.58 30.39 -9.08
N PHE A 555 -3.96 31.57 -8.93
CA PHE A 555 -2.93 31.84 -7.92
C PHE A 555 -3.42 31.59 -6.49
N LEU A 556 -4.58 32.17 -6.14
CA LEU A 556 -5.14 32.01 -4.80
C LEU A 556 -5.45 30.53 -4.48
N CYS A 557 -5.74 29.72 -5.49
CA CYS A 557 -5.98 28.29 -5.35
C CYS A 557 -4.67 27.49 -5.23
N MET A 558 -3.65 27.83 -6.03
CA MET A 558 -2.40 27.06 -6.13
C MET A 558 -1.32 27.46 -5.10
N ALA A 559 -1.30 28.71 -4.65
CA ALA A 559 -0.26 29.22 -3.75
C ALA A 559 -0.25 28.53 -2.36
N PRO A 560 -1.41 28.35 -1.68
CA PRO A 560 -1.43 27.65 -0.39
C PRO A 560 -0.93 26.20 -0.54
N ILE A 561 -1.37 25.51 -1.58
CA ILE A 561 -1.05 24.10 -1.83
C ILE A 561 0.44 23.92 -2.07
N SER A 562 1.01 24.76 -2.93
CA SER A 562 2.43 24.70 -3.26
C SER A 562 3.31 25.04 -2.05
N PHE A 563 2.89 26.00 -1.21
CA PHE A 563 3.59 26.34 0.03
C PHE A 563 3.63 25.15 1.02
N PHE A 564 2.49 24.51 1.28
CA PHE A 564 2.45 23.36 2.19
C PHE A 564 3.11 22.12 1.62
N ALA A 565 3.01 21.89 0.30
CA ALA A 565 3.68 20.77 -0.36
C ALA A 565 5.21 20.91 -0.28
N VAL A 566 5.74 22.12 -0.46
CA VAL A 566 7.19 22.39 -0.27
C VAL A 566 7.60 22.19 1.19
N SER A 567 6.85 22.73 2.15
CA SER A 567 7.10 22.55 3.59
C SER A 567 7.10 21.07 3.99
N ALA A 568 6.17 20.26 3.47
CA ALA A 568 6.14 18.82 3.67
C ALA A 568 7.35 18.12 3.02
N SER A 569 7.75 18.51 1.81
CA SER A 569 8.90 17.94 1.11
C SER A 569 10.25 18.21 1.81
N LEU A 570 10.34 19.29 2.59
CA LEU A 570 11.51 19.65 3.41
C LEU A 570 11.49 18.98 4.79
N LYS A 571 10.62 17.99 5.03
CA LYS A 571 10.43 17.28 6.29
C LYS A 571 10.05 18.18 7.48
N MET A 572 9.47 19.35 7.21
CA MET A 572 8.99 20.30 8.22
C MET A 572 7.49 20.58 7.99
N PRO A 573 6.59 19.60 8.21
CA PRO A 573 5.16 19.78 7.93
C PRO A 573 4.55 20.81 8.89
N LEU A 574 4.17 21.97 8.37
CA LEU A 574 3.52 23.05 9.14
C LEU A 574 2.03 22.79 9.41
N ILE A 575 1.41 21.86 8.67
CA ILE A 575 0.02 21.46 8.79
C ILE A 575 -0.07 19.93 8.80
N THR A 576 -0.92 19.38 9.67
CA THR A 576 -1.23 17.94 9.69
C THR A 576 -1.99 17.54 8.42
N VAL A 577 -1.80 16.31 7.93
CA VAL A 577 -2.46 15.85 6.69
C VAL A 577 -3.98 15.95 6.80
N THR A 578 -4.56 15.68 7.97
CA THR A 578 -6.00 15.89 8.27
C THR A 578 -6.45 17.31 7.95
N ASN A 579 -5.73 18.33 8.39
CA ASN A 579 -6.06 19.74 8.14
C ASN A 579 -5.75 20.15 6.69
N SER A 580 -4.77 19.50 6.05
CA SER A 580 -4.47 19.71 4.62
C SER A 580 -5.59 19.22 3.69
N LYS A 581 -6.44 18.28 4.15
CA LYS A 581 -7.63 17.82 3.39
C LYS A 581 -8.54 19.00 3.03
N VAL A 582 -8.69 19.98 3.92
CA VAL A 582 -9.49 21.19 3.68
C VAL A 582 -8.93 21.98 2.48
N LEU A 583 -7.60 22.11 2.40
CA LEU A 583 -6.94 22.80 1.30
C LEU A 583 -7.10 22.05 -0.03
N LEU A 584 -6.99 20.72 0.02
CA LEU A 584 -7.11 19.85 -1.16
C LEU A 584 -8.55 19.67 -1.66
N VAL A 585 -9.55 19.77 -0.81
CA VAL A 585 -10.97 19.62 -1.21
C VAL A 585 -11.58 20.95 -1.61
N LEU A 586 -11.17 22.06 -0.98
CA LEU A 586 -11.65 23.39 -1.34
C LEU A 586 -10.76 24.02 -2.41
N PHE A 587 -9.53 24.41 -2.07
CA PHE A 587 -8.74 25.29 -2.93
C PHE A 587 -8.26 24.61 -4.21
N TYR A 588 -7.88 23.33 -4.13
CA TYR A 588 -7.33 22.61 -5.29
C TYR A 588 -8.32 22.50 -6.47
N PRO A 589 -9.60 22.10 -6.28
CA PRO A 589 -10.57 22.00 -7.38
C PRO A 589 -11.42 23.26 -7.63
N ILE A 590 -11.44 24.25 -6.72
CA ILE A 590 -12.28 25.46 -6.89
C ILE A 590 -11.97 26.18 -8.20
N ASN A 591 -10.71 26.22 -8.61
CA ASN A 591 -10.32 26.86 -9.87
C ASN A 591 -11.03 26.24 -11.08
N SER A 592 -11.02 24.91 -11.19
CA SER A 592 -11.70 24.16 -12.25
C SER A 592 -13.23 24.31 -12.22
N CYS A 593 -13.80 24.50 -11.03
CA CYS A 593 -15.24 24.79 -10.86
C CYS A 593 -15.59 26.21 -11.31
N CYS A 594 -14.75 27.21 -11.00
CA CYS A 594 -14.99 28.62 -11.31
C CYS A 594 -14.79 28.95 -12.80
N ASN A 595 -13.91 28.25 -13.51
CA ASN A 595 -13.56 28.49 -14.92
C ASN A 595 -14.78 28.62 -15.85
N PRO A 596 -15.74 27.66 -15.90
CA PRO A 596 -16.97 27.80 -16.67
C PRO A 596 -17.77 29.08 -16.41
N PHE A 597 -17.84 29.53 -15.15
CA PHE A 597 -18.57 30.73 -14.77
C PHE A 597 -17.88 32.01 -15.23
N LEU A 598 -16.55 32.03 -15.18
CA LEU A 598 -15.74 33.13 -15.73
C LEU A 598 -15.95 33.25 -17.24
N TYR A 599 -16.11 32.13 -17.97
CA TYR A 599 -16.40 32.13 -19.41
C TYR A 599 -17.85 32.53 -19.73
N ALA A 600 -18.81 31.95 -19.01
CA ALA A 600 -20.23 32.08 -19.28
C ALA A 600 -20.82 33.45 -18.87
N PHE A 601 -20.45 33.98 -17.71
CA PHE A 601 -21.05 35.22 -17.20
C PHE A 601 -20.49 36.49 -17.83
N PHE A 602 -19.27 36.48 -18.35
CA PHE A 602 -18.60 37.71 -18.80
C PHE A 602 -18.42 37.82 -20.32
N THR A 603 -18.70 36.77 -21.10
CA THR A 603 -18.52 36.79 -22.55
C THR A 603 -19.86 36.84 -23.30
N LYS A 604 -20.20 38.02 -23.86
CA LYS A 604 -21.46 38.20 -24.63
C LYS A 604 -21.61 37.19 -25.78
N THR A 605 -20.53 36.85 -26.47
CA THR A 605 -20.54 35.85 -27.55
C THR A 605 -20.82 34.44 -27.05
N PHE A 606 -20.32 34.06 -25.86
CA PHE A 606 -20.63 32.77 -25.25
C PHE A 606 -22.09 32.71 -24.77
N LYS A 607 -22.57 33.75 -24.07
CA LYS A 607 -23.99 33.85 -23.66
C LYS A 607 -24.92 33.68 -24.86
N ARG A 608 -24.61 34.39 -25.95
CA ARG A 608 -25.36 34.26 -27.20
C ARG A 608 -25.34 32.82 -27.73
N ASP A 609 -24.17 32.23 -27.89
CA ASP A 609 -24.04 30.88 -28.47
C ASP A 609 -24.73 29.83 -27.58
N PHE A 610 -24.67 30.00 -26.25
CA PHE A 610 -25.42 29.21 -25.27
C PHE A 610 -26.95 29.35 -25.44
N PHE A 611 -27.49 30.57 -25.48
CA PHE A 611 -28.94 30.76 -25.66
C PHE A 611 -29.43 30.28 -27.04
N ILE A 612 -28.62 30.42 -28.09
CA ILE A 612 -28.93 29.86 -29.41
C ILE A 612 -28.97 28.34 -29.37
N LEU A 613 -28.05 27.68 -28.66
CA LEU A 613 -28.06 26.23 -28.47
C LEU A 613 -29.28 25.79 -27.64
N MET A 614 -29.56 26.45 -26.53
CA MET A 614 -30.75 26.18 -25.70
C MET A 614 -32.06 26.33 -26.47
N SER A 615 -32.13 27.28 -27.41
CA SER A 615 -33.31 27.45 -28.28
C SER A 615 -33.58 26.26 -29.20
N LYS A 616 -32.55 25.48 -29.57
CA LYS A 616 -32.72 24.25 -30.36
C LYS A 616 -33.34 23.12 -29.53
N PHE A 617 -33.12 23.13 -28.21
CA PHE A 617 -33.72 22.19 -27.26
C PHE A 617 -35.05 22.70 -26.68
N GLY A 618 -35.61 23.77 -27.25
CA GLY A 618 -36.94 24.29 -26.90
C GLY A 618 -36.98 25.30 -25.75
N CYS A 619 -35.86 25.59 -25.08
CA CYS A 619 -35.80 26.49 -23.92
C CYS A 619 -35.18 27.86 -24.28
N CYS A 620 -35.57 28.94 -23.59
CA CYS A 620 -35.02 30.31 -23.79
C CYS A 620 -35.13 30.89 -25.22
N LYS A 621 -36.21 30.57 -25.96
CA LYS A 621 -36.44 31.05 -27.34
C LYS A 621 -36.44 32.58 -27.48
N MET A 622 -36.97 33.30 -26.47
CA MET A 622 -37.04 34.77 -26.44
C MET A 622 -35.66 35.42 -26.40
N GLN A 623 -34.79 35.03 -25.46
CA GLN A 623 -33.40 35.52 -25.42
C GLN A 623 -32.62 35.17 -26.70
N ALA A 624 -32.83 33.98 -27.27
CA ALA A 624 -32.16 33.59 -28.51
C ALA A 624 -32.59 34.44 -29.72
N GLN A 625 -33.86 34.87 -29.78
CA GLN A 625 -34.33 35.79 -30.81
C GLN A 625 -33.70 37.19 -30.67
N ILE A 626 -33.58 37.73 -29.46
CA ILE A 626 -32.93 39.03 -29.18
C ILE A 626 -31.47 39.03 -29.67
N TYR A 627 -30.73 37.96 -29.40
CA TYR A 627 -29.34 37.87 -29.87
C TYR A 627 -29.21 37.61 -31.38
N ARG A 628 -30.23 37.03 -32.03
CA ARG A 628 -30.26 36.91 -33.50
C ARG A 628 -30.51 38.28 -34.15
N THR A 629 -31.41 39.10 -33.60
CA THR A 629 -31.73 40.43 -34.15
C THR A 629 -30.60 41.45 -34.01
N GLU A 630 -29.79 41.39 -32.94
CA GLU A 630 -28.55 42.19 -32.80
C GLU A 630 -27.51 41.92 -33.92
N THR A 631 -27.55 40.74 -34.56
CA THR A 631 -26.59 40.36 -35.62
C THR A 631 -27.00 40.96 -36.97
N SER A 632 -28.31 41.08 -37.22
CA SER A 632 -28.87 41.67 -38.44
C SER A 632 -28.79 43.20 -38.49
N SER A 633 -28.82 43.90 -37.34
CA SER A 633 -28.68 45.37 -37.30
C SER A 633 -27.28 45.85 -37.68
N ILE A 634 -26.23 45.07 -37.38
CA ILE A 634 -24.84 45.37 -37.77
C ILE A 634 -24.64 45.22 -39.27
N TYR A 635 -25.32 44.27 -39.92
CA TYR A 635 -25.23 44.05 -41.37
C TYR A 635 -25.95 45.15 -42.16
N ASN A 636 -27.10 45.64 -41.67
CA ASN A 636 -27.84 46.73 -42.32
C ASN A 636 -27.21 48.12 -42.14
N SER A 637 -26.37 48.32 -41.11
CA SER A 637 -25.63 49.57 -40.91
C SER A 637 -24.55 49.80 -41.97
N HIS A 638 -23.93 48.73 -42.48
CA HIS A 638 -22.84 48.84 -43.46
C HIS A 638 -23.30 49.18 -44.90
N ASN A 639 -24.59 49.01 -45.21
CA ASN A 639 -25.15 49.29 -46.55
C ASN A 639 -25.78 50.69 -46.70
N ARG A 640 -25.74 51.55 -45.66
CA ARG A 640 -26.39 52.88 -45.69
C ARG A 640 -25.45 54.08 -45.84
N ASN A 641 -24.14 53.87 -46.00
CA ASN A 641 -23.15 54.96 -46.16
C ASN A 641 -22.75 55.18 -47.62
N GLY A 642 -23.72 55.46 -48.48
CA GLY A 642 -23.47 55.78 -49.89
C GLY A 642 -24.60 56.58 -50.51
N THR A 643 -24.72 57.88 -50.16
CA THR A 643 -25.12 59.02 -51.03
C THR A 643 -25.50 60.24 -50.17
N PRO A 644 -25.12 61.47 -50.56
CA PRO A 644 -25.43 62.68 -49.80
C PRO A 644 -26.62 63.45 -50.39
N LYS A 645 -27.50 64.01 -49.54
CA LYS A 645 -28.00 65.41 -49.56
C LYS A 645 -29.29 65.65 -48.76
N THR A 646 -29.24 66.73 -47.98
CA THR A 646 -30.25 67.80 -47.74
C THR A 646 -31.58 67.53 -47.01
N SER A 647 -31.74 68.29 -45.91
CA SER A 647 -32.88 69.18 -45.56
C SER A 647 -34.28 68.61 -45.24
N LYS A 648 -34.75 69.04 -44.05
CA LYS A 648 -36.13 69.16 -43.54
C LYS A 648 -36.83 67.87 -43.11
N GLY A 649 -37.25 67.87 -41.84
CA GLY A 649 -37.83 66.73 -41.15
C GLY A 649 -39.30 66.50 -41.44
N THR A 650 -39.83 65.41 -40.90
CA THR A 650 -41.20 65.28 -40.40
C THR A 650 -41.23 64.07 -39.45
N LEU A 651 -42.03 64.22 -38.40
CA LEU A 651 -42.49 63.25 -37.41
C LEU A 651 -43.25 62.06 -38.05
N TYR A 652 -43.76 61.14 -37.21
CA TYR A 652 -44.71 60.02 -37.44
C TYR A 652 -44.07 58.61 -37.54
N SER A 653 -44.61 57.55 -36.93
CA SER A 653 -45.52 57.39 -35.78
C SER A 653 -45.40 55.93 -35.29
N LEU A 654 -45.70 55.70 -34.01
CA LEU A 654 -46.10 54.40 -33.46
C LEU A 654 -47.52 54.06 -33.94
N VAL A 655 -47.78 52.83 -34.42
CA VAL A 655 -49.06 52.07 -34.34
C VAL A 655 -48.71 50.58 -34.51
N SER A 656 -48.75 49.79 -33.44
CA SER A 656 -49.82 48.88 -32.97
C SER A 656 -49.91 47.53 -33.72
N LEU A 657 -49.65 46.46 -32.96
CA LEU A 657 -50.03 45.09 -33.29
C LEU A 657 -51.48 44.91 -32.84
N ASN A 658 -52.36 44.58 -33.79
CA ASN A 658 -53.65 43.96 -33.50
C ASN A 658 -53.70 42.56 -34.11
N HIS A 659 -54.18 41.63 -33.29
CA HIS A 659 -54.49 40.24 -33.60
C HIS A 659 -55.55 40.10 -34.69
N THR A 660 -55.53 38.94 -35.37
CA THR A 660 -56.62 38.05 -35.87
C THR A 660 -56.08 37.34 -37.14
N HIS A 661 -56.24 36.03 -37.38
CA HIS A 661 -57.18 35.01 -36.90
C HIS A 661 -56.47 33.71 -36.50
#